data_AF-T1K902-F1
#
_entry.id   AF-T1K902-F1
#
_cell.length_a   1.000
_cell.length_b   1.000
_cell.length_c   1.000
_cell.angle_alpha   90.00
_cell.angle_beta   90.00
_cell.angle_gamma   90.00
#
_symmetry.space_group_name_H-M   'P 1'
#
loop_
_entity.id
_entity.type
_entity.pdbx_description
1 polymer ?
#
loop_
_entity_poly.entity_id
_entity_poly.type
_entity_poly.pdbx_seq_one_letter_code
_entity_poly.pdbx_strand_id
1 'polypeptide(L)'
;MSLFRARDWWTTNAGSDENFGPTCLCISNIDNSRDNSDKIITGSHEGILRIYSTANTLDDKRLKPFQANDLLLEVDLRQPILQLASGLLLSASKSLHLAVLHPRKISIYSAAATIGVTEYGSSYNVLLIYEHNLPQSAYNFTIGPFGQIKGRDFLCVQSIDGTLSFYEQESFAFSRHLTNFMLPGPIVYLPTTDSFVVANGAWFIESFRYQVLAISKANDIKLPDPDSNQRVVSSSGRRVTPDWSLQIGEPLIDLQAHTLSKKFSLIVALGERNLYIIRDSGIVSWMKKLNFTPYSLTSYLNQASDNIIILISSENGNLLIYSGNKLQWSCQLPFAPIALARASFPNIHGSLVTLSASGELAASYLGTSPSVTLSTPRQDEQGTSSHLTYAETEAELTELRKVIASFNSNPASGSMGGNFGAIGSLSVKGSTNDDNCDIKVTLGNLVTSLVRSSTGPAIDDLLPMVALTISLTCINAVSNVRVSIEAGLPIAFEPSLLNYPSILAGNETQVTTLTATLSNLILPINLSASILITYTNASGSPRVYRKPFYLPLSLICRLQSTLSSPSSALPLSPTSSSPSSYRDSMSHNVDIAFAVQMPVDLRIMFNDLVSVSSNPRQASPASPIPTSLSIPTNESNIDSNNMSISFYTEPASHVTISGGIKMKGSLNKIKFRSNNLHGISIVINEFISRCKSSRINLEAISYDRSSLPFDLYLNCLDKRFNLRIKIINLSKNLATQTSYFRAVQKRLLIKFKDRNPTPLSNLDILLDEIYSKILYLTNQLVTTQGEFERSTNHLAASTELFHNLLEIIGKMKPEETMIMKNVWSSSIGSDIDEGWEERTELALNSLLNESNRDKDTTDARFTNGNFEMKDDCENLKSLLTAYIDKILSCGSTAITNPNLETKTRDISNSSSLITSAVAEVINEDEDL
;
A
#
# COMPACT_ATOMS: atom_id res chain seq x y z
N MET A 1 17.93 21.92 -25.83
CA MET A 1 18.93 21.85 -24.75
C MET A 1 20.21 21.19 -25.28
N SER A 2 21.37 21.83 -25.19
CA SER A 2 22.65 21.29 -25.71
C SER A 2 23.69 20.99 -24.64
N LEU A 3 23.62 21.65 -23.48
CA LEU A 3 24.54 21.43 -22.37
C LEU A 3 24.33 20.04 -21.76
N PHE A 4 25.43 19.37 -21.41
CA PHE A 4 25.43 18.02 -20.81
C PHE A 4 24.73 16.95 -21.66
N ARG A 5 24.69 17.14 -22.98
CA ARG A 5 24.30 16.10 -23.94
C ARG A 5 25.43 15.85 -24.93
N ALA A 6 25.71 14.60 -25.24
CA ALA A 6 26.51 14.26 -26.39
C ALA A 6 25.73 14.63 -27.65
N ARG A 7 26.39 15.33 -28.57
CA ARG A 7 25.83 15.73 -29.85
C ARG A 7 26.37 14.82 -30.91
N ASP A 8 25.45 14.28 -31.70
CA ASP A 8 25.77 13.39 -32.79
C ASP A 8 26.47 14.17 -33.90
N TRP A 9 27.68 13.75 -34.24
CA TRP A 9 28.42 14.21 -35.42
C TRP A 9 28.11 13.34 -36.63
N TRP A 10 28.03 12.03 -36.40
CA TRP A 10 27.73 11.02 -37.39
C TRP A 10 27.09 9.83 -36.69
N THR A 11 26.02 9.28 -37.25
CA THR A 11 25.27 8.15 -36.70
C THR A 11 24.89 7.18 -37.79
N THR A 12 24.95 5.90 -37.49
CA THR A 12 24.46 4.82 -38.35
C THR A 12 24.01 3.64 -37.50
N ASN A 13 23.26 2.72 -38.09
CA ASN A 13 22.96 1.43 -37.46
C ASN A 13 23.74 0.34 -38.20
N ALA A 14 24.61 -0.36 -37.48
CA ALA A 14 25.43 -1.44 -38.02
C ALA A 14 24.60 -2.73 -38.09
N GLY A 15 23.96 -2.95 -39.25
CA GLY A 15 23.17 -4.16 -39.52
C GLY A 15 21.74 -4.12 -38.98
N SER A 16 21.03 -5.24 -39.12
CA SER A 16 19.69 -5.47 -38.60
C SER A 16 19.68 -6.75 -37.77
N ASP A 17 19.30 -6.65 -36.49
CA ASP A 17 19.24 -7.77 -35.52
C ASP A 17 20.59 -8.45 -35.21
N GLU A 18 21.68 -7.69 -35.28
CA GLU A 18 23.02 -8.16 -34.93
C GLU A 18 23.38 -7.89 -33.46
N ASN A 19 24.25 -8.72 -32.88
CA ASN A 19 24.76 -8.55 -31.52
C ASN A 19 26.24 -8.19 -31.51
N PHE A 20 26.59 -7.22 -30.67
CA PHE A 20 27.96 -6.74 -30.49
C PHE A 20 28.44 -6.92 -29.05
N GLY A 21 29.74 -7.18 -28.88
CA GLY A 21 30.42 -7.25 -27.58
C GLY A 21 31.26 -6.01 -27.27
N PRO A 22 31.83 -5.89 -26.06
CA PRO A 22 32.64 -4.72 -25.64
C PRO A 22 33.94 -4.58 -26.45
N THR A 23 34.48 -5.69 -26.95
CA THR A 23 35.74 -5.76 -27.72
C THR A 23 35.55 -5.77 -29.23
N CYS A 24 34.33 -5.50 -29.70
CA CYS A 24 33.94 -5.55 -31.11
C CYS A 24 34.13 -4.21 -31.85
N LEU A 25 34.57 -3.16 -31.15
CA LEU A 25 34.86 -1.84 -31.70
C LEU A 25 36.37 -1.60 -31.68
N CYS A 26 36.95 -1.27 -32.85
CA CYS A 26 38.34 -0.88 -32.97
C CYS A 26 38.47 0.40 -33.80
N ILE A 27 39.37 1.29 -33.40
CA ILE A 27 39.60 2.57 -34.07
C ILE A 27 41.07 2.65 -34.42
N SER A 28 41.38 2.71 -35.71
CA SER A 28 42.75 2.80 -36.20
C SER A 28 42.84 3.26 -37.65
N ASN A 29 44.01 3.78 -38.03
CA ASN A 29 44.37 4.09 -39.42
C ASN A 29 44.76 2.80 -40.19
N ILE A 30 43.80 1.92 -40.41
CA ILE A 30 44.05 0.59 -40.99
C ILE A 30 44.48 0.62 -42.46
N ASP A 31 44.08 1.65 -43.20
CA ASP A 31 44.48 1.86 -44.59
C ASP A 31 45.89 2.48 -44.72
N ASN A 32 46.55 2.74 -43.58
CA ASN A 32 47.87 3.35 -43.49
C ASN A 32 47.96 4.65 -44.33
N SER A 33 46.85 5.39 -44.40
CA SER A 33 46.75 6.66 -45.12
C SER A 33 47.74 7.67 -44.53
N ARG A 34 48.30 8.54 -45.40
CA ARG A 34 49.25 9.58 -44.98
C ARG A 34 48.61 10.65 -44.09
N ASP A 35 47.29 10.77 -44.15
CA ASP A 35 46.50 11.77 -43.44
C ASP A 35 46.27 11.39 -41.96
N ASN A 36 46.69 10.18 -41.55
CA ASN A 36 46.54 9.65 -40.18
C ASN A 36 45.10 9.76 -39.64
N SER A 37 44.10 9.67 -40.53
CA SER A 37 42.70 9.65 -40.14
C SER A 37 42.32 8.28 -39.61
N ASP A 38 41.69 8.24 -38.44
CA ASP A 38 41.19 6.97 -37.92
C ASP A 38 39.94 6.50 -38.67
N LYS A 39 39.83 5.19 -38.88
CA LYS A 39 38.63 4.52 -39.37
C LYS A 39 37.93 3.79 -38.23
N ILE A 40 36.61 3.70 -38.30
CA ILE A 40 35.81 2.94 -37.33
C ILE A 40 35.66 1.53 -37.85
N ILE A 41 36.07 0.53 -37.08
CA ILE A 41 36.00 -0.88 -37.44
C ILE A 41 35.06 -1.56 -36.44
N THR A 42 34.02 -2.21 -36.96
CA THR A 42 33.05 -2.95 -36.14
C THR A 42 32.96 -4.40 -36.59
N GLY A 43 32.96 -5.32 -35.64
CA GLY A 43 32.80 -6.75 -35.89
C GLY A 43 31.57 -7.28 -35.18
N SER A 44 30.70 -7.98 -35.91
CA SER A 44 29.50 -8.60 -35.37
C SER A 44 29.74 -10.03 -34.90
N HIS A 45 28.98 -10.48 -33.92
CA HIS A 45 28.96 -11.90 -33.53
C HIS A 45 28.38 -12.81 -34.62
N GLU A 46 27.73 -12.26 -35.66
CA GLU A 46 27.32 -13.03 -36.84
C GLU A 46 28.47 -13.27 -37.83
N GLY A 47 29.57 -12.53 -37.68
CA GLY A 47 30.77 -12.66 -38.53
C GLY A 47 30.93 -11.58 -39.58
N ILE A 48 30.09 -10.54 -39.55
CA ILE A 48 30.17 -9.41 -40.48
C ILE A 48 31.17 -8.38 -39.95
N LEU A 49 32.16 -8.04 -40.79
CA LEU A 49 33.16 -7.01 -40.53
C LEU A 49 32.84 -5.76 -41.36
N ARG A 50 32.73 -4.60 -40.70
CA ARG A 50 32.47 -3.31 -41.36
C ARG A 50 33.55 -2.30 -41.03
N ILE A 51 33.96 -1.53 -42.04
CA ILE A 51 34.91 -0.42 -41.90
C ILE A 51 34.24 0.85 -42.39
N TYR A 52 34.21 1.88 -41.54
CA TYR A 52 33.64 3.17 -41.84
C TYR A 52 34.71 4.27 -41.87
N SER A 53 34.54 5.21 -42.78
CA SER A 53 35.29 6.47 -42.85
C SER A 53 34.32 7.62 -42.85
N THR A 54 34.33 8.44 -41.80
CA THR A 54 33.43 9.59 -41.70
C THR A 54 34.01 10.77 -42.49
N ALA A 55 33.53 10.99 -43.71
CA ALA A 55 33.98 12.06 -44.59
C ALA A 55 33.04 13.28 -44.54
N ASN A 56 32.72 13.79 -43.35
CA ASN A 56 31.91 15.00 -43.24
C ASN A 56 32.77 16.25 -43.51
N THR A 57 32.67 16.81 -44.72
CA THR A 57 33.18 18.14 -45.07
C THR A 57 32.29 19.23 -44.47
N LEU A 58 32.89 20.20 -43.79
CA LEU A 58 32.23 21.30 -43.07
C LEU A 58 31.59 22.37 -43.99
N ASP A 59 31.62 22.20 -45.32
CA ASP A 59 31.24 23.25 -46.27
C ASP A 59 29.74 23.57 -46.27
N ASP A 60 28.89 22.65 -45.80
CA ASP A 60 27.48 22.91 -45.52
C ASP A 60 27.27 23.00 -44.00
N LYS A 61 26.73 24.10 -43.49
CA LYS A 61 26.40 24.33 -42.06
C LYS A 61 25.36 23.34 -41.47
N ARG A 62 25.13 22.20 -42.11
CA ARG A 62 24.24 21.11 -41.69
C ARG A 62 25.05 19.81 -41.61
N LEU A 63 24.99 19.16 -40.46
CA LEU A 63 25.49 17.80 -40.27
C LEU A 63 24.79 16.88 -41.27
N LYS A 64 25.55 16.24 -42.16
CA LYS A 64 25.00 15.29 -43.14
C LYS A 64 24.77 13.96 -42.41
N PRO A 65 23.57 13.35 -42.55
CA PRO A 65 23.32 11.99 -42.06
C PRO A 65 24.17 10.99 -42.84
N PHE A 66 24.23 9.74 -42.35
CA PHE A 66 24.96 8.63 -42.97
C PHE A 66 24.81 8.62 -44.50
N GLN A 67 25.94 8.60 -45.20
CA GLN A 67 26.00 8.40 -46.64
C GLN A 67 26.53 7.00 -46.94
N ALA A 68 26.06 6.40 -48.03
CA ALA A 68 26.54 5.08 -48.45
C ALA A 68 28.07 5.03 -48.64
N ASN A 69 28.70 6.15 -49.00
CA ASN A 69 30.15 6.28 -49.15
C ASN A 69 30.92 6.23 -47.82
N ASP A 70 30.25 6.43 -46.67
CA ASP A 70 30.90 6.34 -45.36
C ASP A 70 31.25 4.88 -45.01
N LEU A 71 30.51 3.90 -45.57
CA LEU A 71 30.84 2.49 -45.48
C LEU A 71 31.88 2.14 -46.55
N LEU A 72 33.12 1.92 -46.11
CA LEU A 72 34.23 1.58 -47.00
C LEU A 72 34.20 0.12 -47.43
N LEU A 73 33.86 -0.76 -46.50
CA LEU A 73 33.91 -2.20 -46.68
C LEU A 73 32.88 -2.87 -45.76
N GLU A 74 32.17 -3.85 -46.31
CA GLU A 74 31.39 -4.84 -45.57
C GLU A 74 31.75 -6.23 -46.11
N VAL A 75 32.23 -7.11 -45.23
CA VAL A 75 32.62 -8.48 -45.57
C VAL A 75 32.07 -9.44 -44.52
N ASP A 76 31.39 -10.49 -44.99
CA ASP A 76 30.97 -11.61 -44.16
C ASP A 76 32.09 -12.68 -44.08
N LEU A 77 32.60 -12.90 -42.87
CA LEU A 77 33.64 -13.90 -42.57
C LEU A 77 33.05 -15.27 -42.19
N ARG A 78 31.72 -15.41 -42.13
CA ARG A 78 30.95 -16.63 -41.79
C ARG A 78 31.22 -17.22 -40.41
N GLN A 79 31.98 -16.52 -39.56
CA GLN A 79 32.32 -16.96 -38.21
C GLN A 79 32.21 -15.80 -37.23
N PRO A 80 31.70 -16.02 -36.01
CA PRO A 80 31.56 -14.97 -35.00
C PRO A 80 32.86 -14.22 -34.75
N ILE A 81 32.80 -12.89 -34.68
CA ILE A 81 33.92 -12.04 -34.29
C ILE A 81 33.79 -11.79 -32.78
N LEU A 82 34.79 -12.22 -32.01
CA LEU A 82 34.85 -12.03 -30.56
C LEU A 82 35.56 -10.72 -30.18
N GLN A 83 36.64 -10.40 -30.88
CA GLN A 83 37.46 -9.22 -30.62
C GLN A 83 38.17 -8.75 -31.87
N LEU A 84 38.28 -7.43 -32.01
CA LEU A 84 39.05 -6.74 -33.03
C LEU A 84 40.20 -5.94 -32.40
N ALA A 85 41.37 -5.97 -33.01
CA ALA A 85 42.46 -5.08 -32.65
C ALA A 85 43.39 -4.83 -33.85
N SER A 86 44.05 -3.67 -33.86
CA SER A 86 45.03 -3.30 -34.87
C SER A 86 46.45 -3.30 -34.29
N GLY A 87 47.44 -3.78 -35.04
CA GLY A 87 48.84 -3.76 -34.60
C GLY A 87 49.85 -4.04 -35.71
N LEU A 88 51.14 -3.99 -35.36
CA LEU A 88 52.28 -4.29 -36.25
C LEU A 88 52.56 -5.79 -36.31
N LEU A 89 51.66 -6.53 -36.97
CA LEU A 89 51.58 -7.99 -36.90
C LEU A 89 52.40 -8.74 -37.98
N LEU A 90 53.07 -8.04 -38.89
CA LEU A 90 53.85 -8.64 -39.96
C LEU A 90 55.37 -8.48 -39.72
N SER A 91 56.15 -9.50 -40.03
CA SER A 91 57.62 -9.44 -39.92
C SER A 91 58.24 -8.51 -40.96
N ALA A 92 57.66 -8.50 -42.16
CA ALA A 92 58.22 -7.85 -43.35
C ALA A 92 57.89 -6.36 -43.47
N SER A 93 56.78 -5.90 -42.89
CA SER A 93 56.30 -4.52 -43.01
C SER A 93 56.00 -3.90 -41.64
N LYS A 94 56.11 -2.58 -41.56
CA LYS A 94 55.73 -1.78 -40.39
C LYS A 94 54.35 -1.13 -40.56
N SER A 95 53.50 -1.71 -41.40
CA SER A 95 52.11 -1.28 -41.58
C SER A 95 51.22 -1.85 -40.47
N LEU A 96 50.14 -1.15 -40.16
CA LEU A 96 49.09 -1.64 -39.29
C LEU A 96 48.26 -2.70 -40.03
N HIS A 97 47.96 -3.78 -39.32
CA HIS A 97 47.11 -4.88 -39.79
C HIS A 97 46.01 -5.13 -38.77
N LEU A 98 44.90 -5.70 -39.24
CA LEU A 98 43.73 -5.99 -38.44
C LEU A 98 43.78 -7.45 -37.99
N ALA A 99 43.82 -7.68 -36.68
CA ALA A 99 43.60 -8.98 -36.09
C ALA A 99 42.13 -9.17 -35.76
N VAL A 100 41.55 -10.26 -36.27
CA VAL A 100 40.18 -10.68 -36.01
C VAL A 100 40.22 -12.00 -35.26
N LEU A 101 39.69 -12.01 -34.04
CA LEU A 101 39.57 -13.22 -33.23
C LEU A 101 38.21 -13.90 -33.46
N HIS A 102 38.27 -15.16 -33.86
CA HIS A 102 37.13 -16.07 -33.90
C HIS A 102 37.25 -17.12 -32.77
N PRO A 103 36.19 -17.90 -32.47
CA PRO A 103 36.24 -18.88 -31.37
C PRO A 103 37.39 -19.88 -31.46
N ARG A 104 37.77 -20.35 -32.66
CA ARG A 104 38.81 -21.37 -32.85
C ARG A 104 39.95 -20.96 -33.79
N LYS A 105 40.00 -19.70 -34.19
CA LYS A 105 41.08 -19.20 -35.04
C LYS A 105 41.30 -17.70 -34.84
N ILE A 106 42.50 -17.24 -35.13
CA ILE A 106 42.80 -15.81 -35.22
C ILE A 106 43.32 -15.52 -36.63
N SER A 107 42.72 -14.55 -37.30
CA SER A 107 42.99 -14.22 -38.70
C SER A 107 43.55 -12.80 -38.79
N ILE A 108 44.66 -12.64 -39.49
CA ILE A 108 45.30 -11.34 -39.70
C ILE A 108 45.02 -10.87 -41.12
N TYR A 109 44.50 -9.66 -41.21
CA TYR A 109 43.99 -9.04 -42.41
C TYR A 109 44.73 -7.75 -42.74
N SER A 110 45.02 -7.53 -44.01
CA SER A 110 45.50 -6.24 -44.54
C SER A 110 44.37 -5.55 -45.30
N ALA A 111 44.03 -4.33 -44.89
CA ALA A 111 43.10 -3.51 -45.66
C ALA A 111 43.90 -2.74 -46.73
N ALA A 112 43.57 -2.97 -48.00
CA ALA A 112 44.16 -2.23 -49.10
C ALA A 112 43.08 -1.36 -49.78
N ALA A 113 43.42 -0.10 -50.02
CA ALA A 113 42.59 0.81 -50.79
C ALA A 113 43.06 0.79 -52.24
N THR A 114 42.19 0.35 -53.16
CA THR A 114 42.44 0.49 -54.60
C THR A 114 41.76 1.76 -55.07
N ILE A 115 42.55 2.75 -55.48
CA ILE A 115 42.06 4.08 -55.89
C ILE A 115 41.33 3.93 -57.25
N GLY A 116 40.01 4.16 -57.24
CA GLY A 116 39.20 4.25 -58.44
C GLY A 116 39.30 5.65 -59.07
N VAL A 117 39.19 5.73 -60.40
CA VAL A 117 39.29 6.99 -61.18
C VAL A 117 37.91 7.68 -61.35
N THR A 118 36.81 7.07 -60.88
CA THR A 118 35.43 7.53 -61.06
C THR A 118 34.82 8.14 -59.80
N GLU A 119 33.72 8.89 -59.96
CA GLU A 119 32.95 9.56 -58.87
C GLU A 119 32.45 8.61 -57.76
N TYR A 120 32.42 7.30 -58.01
CA TYR A 120 32.11 6.24 -57.05
C TYR A 120 33.36 5.70 -56.31
N GLY A 121 34.19 6.59 -55.76
CA GLY A 121 35.16 6.29 -54.69
C GLY A 121 36.26 5.24 -54.95
N SER A 122 37.13 5.09 -53.94
CA SER A 122 38.14 4.02 -53.87
C SER A 122 37.51 2.73 -53.34
N SER A 123 37.73 1.60 -54.02
CA SER A 123 37.28 0.29 -53.52
C SER A 123 38.25 -0.22 -52.45
N TYR A 124 37.73 -0.56 -51.28
CA TYR A 124 38.49 -1.22 -50.23
C TYR A 124 38.34 -2.72 -50.34
N ASN A 125 39.44 -3.45 -50.16
CA ASN A 125 39.41 -4.89 -49.97
C ASN A 125 40.22 -5.28 -48.74
N VAL A 126 39.82 -6.39 -48.14
CA VAL A 126 40.53 -6.97 -47.01
C VAL A 126 41.13 -8.30 -47.43
N LEU A 127 42.45 -8.37 -47.39
CA LEU A 127 43.25 -9.53 -47.79
C LEU A 127 43.67 -10.30 -46.55
N LEU A 128 43.35 -11.59 -46.50
CA LEU A 128 43.85 -12.50 -45.47
C LEU A 128 45.34 -12.75 -45.72
N ILE A 129 46.18 -12.45 -44.73
CA ILE A 129 47.64 -12.62 -44.83
C ILE A 129 48.01 -14.00 -44.31
N TYR A 130 47.59 -14.31 -43.08
CA TYR A 130 47.77 -15.61 -42.45
C TYR A 130 46.70 -15.83 -41.38
N GLU A 131 46.49 -17.09 -41.01
CA GLU A 131 45.60 -17.47 -39.91
C GLU A 131 46.27 -18.50 -39.01
N HIS A 132 45.98 -18.41 -37.71
CA HIS A 132 46.38 -19.41 -36.71
C HIS A 132 45.16 -20.16 -36.23
N ASN A 133 45.23 -21.48 -36.28
CA ASN A 133 44.22 -22.35 -35.69
C ASN A 133 44.48 -22.51 -34.19
N LEU A 134 43.45 -22.25 -33.39
CA LEU A 134 43.52 -22.32 -31.94
C LEU A 134 43.09 -23.71 -31.47
N PRO A 135 43.88 -24.39 -30.60
CA PRO A 135 43.54 -25.71 -30.11
C PRO A 135 42.33 -25.69 -29.15
N GLN A 136 42.15 -24.60 -28.41
CA GLN A 136 41.07 -24.36 -27.47
C GLN A 136 40.22 -23.17 -27.92
N SER A 137 38.99 -23.07 -27.42
CA SER A 137 38.14 -21.93 -27.71
C SER A 137 38.69 -20.66 -27.05
N ALA A 138 38.84 -19.59 -27.82
CA ALA A 138 39.32 -18.30 -27.32
C ALA A 138 38.22 -17.54 -26.58
N TYR A 139 38.66 -16.68 -25.65
CA TYR A 139 37.82 -15.69 -24.97
C TYR A 139 38.17 -14.28 -25.44
N ASN A 140 39.43 -13.87 -25.27
CA ASN A 140 39.95 -12.57 -25.68
C ASN A 140 41.45 -12.71 -26.07
N PHE A 141 42.05 -11.63 -26.55
CA PHE A 141 43.49 -11.54 -26.80
C PHE A 141 44.02 -10.15 -26.52
N THR A 142 45.34 -10.05 -26.36
CA THR A 142 46.05 -8.79 -26.22
C THR A 142 47.21 -8.71 -27.21
N ILE A 143 47.52 -7.50 -27.66
CA ILE A 143 48.60 -7.18 -28.60
C ILE A 143 49.67 -6.39 -27.85
N GLY A 144 50.94 -6.71 -28.11
CA GLY A 144 52.02 -5.80 -27.73
C GLY A 144 53.41 -6.31 -28.09
N PRO A 145 54.43 -5.48 -27.88
CA PRO A 145 55.82 -5.85 -28.08
C PRO A 145 56.31 -6.71 -26.91
N PHE A 146 55.95 -7.99 -26.89
CA PHE A 146 56.40 -8.93 -25.85
C PHE A 146 57.93 -9.07 -25.88
N GLY A 147 58.58 -9.13 -24.72
CA GLY A 147 60.05 -9.12 -24.65
C GLY A 147 60.68 -7.77 -24.99
N GLN A 148 59.89 -6.69 -25.03
CA GLN A 148 60.32 -5.32 -25.34
C GLN A 148 60.95 -5.16 -26.74
N ILE A 149 60.52 -5.98 -27.71
CA ILE A 149 60.99 -5.92 -29.10
C ILE A 149 60.39 -4.68 -29.79
N LYS A 150 61.25 -3.80 -30.33
CA LYS A 150 60.79 -2.55 -30.93
C LYS A 150 60.28 -2.75 -32.36
N GLY A 151 59.10 -2.17 -32.64
CA GLY A 151 58.54 -2.07 -33.99
C GLY A 151 57.93 -3.38 -34.52
N ARG A 152 57.60 -4.30 -33.62
CA ARG A 152 56.85 -5.54 -33.89
C ARG A 152 55.91 -5.79 -32.73
N ASP A 153 54.70 -6.22 -33.06
CA ASP A 153 53.72 -6.63 -32.06
C ASP A 153 53.44 -8.12 -32.19
N PHE A 154 53.22 -8.76 -31.05
CA PHE A 154 52.90 -10.17 -30.90
C PHE A 154 51.52 -10.35 -30.27
N LEU A 155 50.99 -11.56 -30.40
CA LEU A 155 49.62 -11.89 -29.98
C LEU A 155 49.65 -12.85 -28.80
N CYS A 156 48.89 -12.53 -27.75
CA CYS A 156 48.63 -13.43 -26.64
C CYS A 156 47.12 -13.68 -26.59
N VAL A 157 46.71 -14.92 -26.83
CA VAL A 157 45.30 -15.33 -26.85
C VAL A 157 44.98 -16.07 -25.56
N GLN A 158 43.96 -15.62 -24.85
CA GLN A 158 43.44 -16.31 -23.68
C GLN A 158 42.31 -17.24 -24.10
N SER A 159 42.44 -18.51 -23.74
CA SER A 159 41.40 -19.53 -23.94
C SER A 159 40.39 -19.51 -22.80
N ILE A 160 39.18 -20.01 -23.06
CA ILE A 160 38.11 -20.12 -22.04
C ILE A 160 38.57 -20.97 -20.85
N ASP A 161 39.45 -21.95 -21.06
CA ASP A 161 40.00 -22.83 -20.01
C ASP A 161 41.16 -22.18 -19.23
N GLY A 162 41.53 -20.92 -19.51
CA GLY A 162 42.61 -20.23 -18.80
C GLY A 162 44.02 -20.48 -19.34
N THR A 163 44.13 -21.04 -20.54
CA THR A 163 45.41 -21.20 -21.25
C THR A 163 45.75 -19.94 -22.05
N LEU A 164 46.91 -19.35 -21.79
CA LEU A 164 47.51 -18.26 -22.57
C LEU A 164 48.37 -18.84 -23.69
N SER A 165 48.04 -18.55 -24.94
CA SER A 165 48.77 -18.99 -26.13
C SER A 165 49.46 -17.79 -26.79
N PHE A 166 50.78 -17.88 -26.97
CA PHE A 166 51.63 -16.83 -27.51
C PHE A 166 51.99 -17.11 -28.97
N TYR A 167 51.80 -16.11 -29.83
CA TYR A 167 52.11 -16.16 -31.25
C TYR A 167 53.05 -15.02 -31.63
N GLU A 168 54.22 -15.38 -32.16
CA GLU A 168 55.19 -14.44 -32.71
C GLU A 168 54.87 -14.19 -34.19
N GLN A 169 53.90 -13.30 -34.44
CA GLN A 169 53.42 -12.97 -35.79
C GLN A 169 52.91 -14.22 -36.53
N GLU A 170 53.66 -14.74 -37.50
CA GLU A 170 53.30 -15.91 -38.33
C GLU A 170 53.59 -17.25 -37.66
N SER A 171 54.34 -17.28 -36.55
CA SER A 171 54.71 -18.52 -35.87
C SER A 171 54.05 -18.64 -34.49
N PHE A 172 53.67 -19.87 -34.11
CA PHE A 172 53.30 -20.18 -32.74
C PHE A 172 54.55 -20.30 -31.88
N ALA A 173 54.58 -19.64 -30.73
CA ALA A 173 55.72 -19.66 -29.82
C ALA A 173 55.55 -20.74 -28.73
N PHE A 174 54.58 -20.55 -27.82
CA PHE A 174 54.29 -21.49 -26.73
C PHE A 174 52.93 -21.21 -26.08
N SER A 175 52.42 -22.13 -25.26
CA SER A 175 51.20 -21.94 -24.46
C SER A 175 51.39 -22.31 -22.99
N ARG A 176 50.71 -21.61 -22.08
CA ARG A 176 50.78 -21.84 -20.62
C ARG A 176 49.41 -21.74 -19.96
N HIS A 177 49.13 -22.69 -19.07
CA HIS A 177 47.90 -22.71 -18.29
C HIS A 177 48.08 -21.92 -16.98
N LEU A 178 47.15 -21.03 -16.66
CA LEU A 178 47.15 -20.27 -15.42
C LEU A 178 46.72 -21.16 -14.24
N THR A 179 47.33 -20.97 -13.08
CA THR A 179 46.94 -21.70 -11.85
C THR A 179 45.69 -21.07 -11.23
N ASN A 180 44.82 -21.88 -10.61
CA ASN A 180 43.59 -21.42 -9.93
C ASN A 180 42.59 -20.67 -10.84
N PHE A 181 42.41 -21.13 -12.06
CA PHE A 181 41.51 -20.50 -13.03
C PHE A 181 40.11 -21.15 -12.99
N MET A 182 39.06 -20.33 -12.93
CA MET A 182 37.65 -20.77 -12.98
C MET A 182 36.89 -20.12 -14.14
N LEU A 183 37.05 -18.80 -14.32
CA LEU A 183 36.41 -18.02 -15.37
C LEU A 183 37.44 -17.06 -15.99
N PRO A 184 37.39 -16.82 -17.31
CA PRO A 184 38.26 -15.84 -17.95
C PRO A 184 37.84 -14.43 -17.60
N GLY A 185 38.81 -13.59 -17.25
CA GLY A 185 38.64 -12.14 -17.10
C GLY A 185 39.42 -11.36 -18.17
N PRO A 186 39.36 -10.03 -18.14
CA PRO A 186 40.15 -9.18 -19.03
C PRO A 186 41.66 -9.36 -18.81
N ILE A 187 42.41 -9.32 -19.91
CA ILE A 187 43.88 -9.43 -19.96
C ILE A 187 44.49 -8.22 -20.66
N VAL A 188 45.57 -7.68 -20.09
CA VAL A 188 46.34 -6.59 -20.68
C VAL A 188 47.83 -6.83 -20.55
N TYR A 189 48.58 -6.46 -21.59
CA TYR A 189 50.04 -6.46 -21.56
C TYR A 189 50.61 -5.10 -21.13
N LEU A 190 51.60 -5.13 -20.22
CA LEU A 190 52.31 -3.96 -19.72
C LEU A 190 53.73 -3.89 -20.32
N PRO A 191 54.02 -2.93 -21.21
CA PRO A 191 55.32 -2.89 -21.90
C PRO A 191 56.49 -2.48 -20.98
N THR A 192 56.24 -1.73 -19.91
CA THR A 192 57.31 -1.24 -19.01
C THR A 192 57.95 -2.36 -18.19
N THR A 193 57.14 -3.30 -17.68
CA THR A 193 57.63 -4.43 -16.86
C THR A 193 57.68 -5.75 -17.63
N ASP A 194 57.22 -5.77 -18.89
CA ASP A 194 57.08 -6.98 -19.71
C ASP A 194 56.23 -8.05 -18.98
N SER A 195 55.05 -7.62 -18.51
CA SER A 195 54.13 -8.44 -17.71
C SER A 195 52.72 -8.47 -18.29
N PHE A 196 52.04 -9.60 -18.12
CA PHE A 196 50.62 -9.79 -18.41
C PHE A 196 49.82 -9.65 -17.14
N VAL A 197 48.87 -8.73 -17.14
CA VAL A 197 47.95 -8.52 -16.02
C VAL A 197 46.63 -9.19 -16.38
N VAL A 198 46.20 -10.14 -15.55
CA VAL A 198 44.99 -10.93 -15.75
C VAL A 198 44.10 -10.80 -14.53
N ALA A 199 42.80 -10.62 -14.76
CA ALA A 199 41.78 -10.71 -13.72
C ALA A 199 41.25 -12.15 -13.62
N ASN A 200 41.30 -12.73 -12.42
CA ASN A 200 40.80 -14.08 -12.16
C ASN A 200 39.41 -14.05 -11.51
N GLY A 201 38.63 -15.13 -11.68
CA GLY A 201 37.30 -15.30 -11.10
C GLY A 201 37.25 -15.30 -9.56
N ALA A 202 38.40 -15.48 -8.88
CA ALA A 202 38.53 -15.32 -7.43
C ALA A 202 38.70 -13.84 -6.99
N TRP A 203 38.46 -12.87 -7.89
CA TRP A 203 38.58 -11.42 -7.67
C TRP A 203 40.00 -10.96 -7.33
N PHE A 204 40.99 -11.63 -7.92
CA PHE A 204 42.39 -11.23 -7.90
C PHE A 204 42.79 -10.65 -9.25
N ILE A 205 43.53 -9.53 -9.22
CA ILE A 205 44.38 -9.11 -10.34
C ILE A 205 45.75 -9.71 -10.10
N GLU A 206 46.23 -10.48 -11.06
CA GLU A 206 47.52 -11.15 -11.02
C GLU A 206 48.39 -10.69 -12.17
N SER A 207 49.67 -10.43 -11.89
CA SER A 207 50.66 -10.04 -12.90
C SER A 207 51.64 -11.19 -13.14
N PHE A 208 51.82 -11.57 -14.40
CA PHE A 208 52.72 -12.64 -14.83
C PHE A 208 53.78 -12.08 -15.78
N ARG A 209 55.05 -12.13 -15.37
CA ARG A 209 56.17 -11.71 -16.24
C ARG A 209 56.33 -12.64 -17.45
N TYR A 210 56.52 -12.06 -18.63
CA TYR A 210 56.64 -12.81 -19.90
C TYR A 210 57.74 -13.87 -19.85
N GLN A 211 58.91 -13.52 -19.32
CA GLN A 211 60.05 -14.44 -19.17
C GLN A 211 59.72 -15.67 -18.31
N VAL A 212 58.93 -15.50 -17.25
CA VAL A 212 58.52 -16.60 -16.36
C VAL A 212 57.56 -17.54 -17.09
N LEU A 213 56.63 -16.98 -17.86
CA LEU A 213 55.71 -17.75 -18.69
C LEU A 213 56.48 -18.55 -19.76
N ALA A 214 57.45 -17.93 -20.45
CA ALA A 214 58.25 -18.60 -21.48
C ALA A 214 59.08 -19.78 -20.92
N ILE A 215 59.73 -19.59 -19.75
CA ILE A 215 60.63 -20.60 -19.14
C ILE A 215 59.86 -21.74 -18.48
N SER A 216 58.70 -21.47 -17.88
CA SER A 216 57.87 -22.51 -17.25
C SER A 216 57.56 -23.60 -18.28
N LYS A 217 57.62 -24.88 -17.93
CA LYS A 217 57.25 -25.96 -18.86
C LYS A 217 55.76 -26.23 -18.73
N ALA A 218 55.05 -26.33 -19.85
CA ALA A 218 53.70 -26.88 -19.87
C ALA A 218 53.76 -28.32 -19.33
N ASN A 219 52.80 -28.71 -18.50
CA ASN A 219 52.61 -30.12 -18.18
C ASN A 219 52.07 -30.80 -19.45
N ASP A 220 52.95 -31.22 -20.35
CA ASP A 220 52.60 -32.26 -21.30
C ASP A 220 52.30 -33.51 -20.48
N ILE A 221 51.01 -33.85 -20.34
CA ILE A 221 50.59 -35.19 -19.95
C ILE A 221 51.00 -36.08 -21.12
N LYS A 222 52.23 -36.59 -21.10
CA LYS A 222 52.59 -37.73 -21.93
C LYS A 222 51.74 -38.90 -21.44
N LEU A 223 50.83 -39.40 -22.28
CA LEU A 223 50.26 -40.72 -22.07
C LEU A 223 51.43 -41.71 -21.92
N PRO A 224 51.46 -42.54 -20.86
CA PRO A 224 52.58 -43.44 -20.65
C PRO A 224 52.59 -44.51 -21.76
N ASP A 225 53.68 -44.53 -22.54
CA ASP A 225 54.04 -45.71 -23.33
C ASP A 225 54.26 -46.90 -22.37
N PRO A 226 53.67 -48.07 -22.62
CA PRO A 226 53.65 -49.17 -21.65
C PRO A 226 54.99 -49.89 -21.42
N ASP A 227 56.04 -49.63 -22.21
CA ASP A 227 57.20 -50.54 -22.29
C ASP A 227 58.58 -49.96 -21.88
N SER A 228 58.66 -48.81 -21.21
CA SER A 228 59.95 -48.30 -20.69
C SER A 228 60.06 -48.33 -19.16
N ASN A 229 60.67 -49.38 -18.62
CA ASN A 229 61.13 -49.50 -17.23
C ASN A 229 62.37 -48.62 -16.94
N GLN A 230 62.28 -47.32 -17.18
CA GLN A 230 63.20 -46.34 -16.64
C GLN A 230 62.42 -45.38 -15.74
N ARG A 231 62.84 -45.27 -14.48
CA ARG A 231 62.36 -44.24 -13.54
C ARG A 231 62.66 -42.87 -14.14
N VAL A 232 61.71 -42.30 -14.87
CA VAL A 232 61.73 -40.90 -15.24
C VAL A 232 61.53 -40.11 -13.95
N VAL A 233 62.63 -39.57 -13.42
CA VAL A 233 62.56 -38.43 -12.50
C VAL A 233 61.90 -37.31 -13.30
N SER A 234 60.58 -37.17 -13.17
CA SER A 234 59.86 -36.02 -13.68
C SER A 234 60.45 -34.81 -12.97
N SER A 235 61.36 -34.10 -13.63
CA SER A 235 61.82 -32.79 -13.18
C SER A 235 60.58 -31.94 -12.96
N SER A 236 60.24 -31.73 -11.68
CA SER A 236 59.10 -30.93 -11.25
C SER A 236 59.15 -29.59 -11.98
N GLY A 237 58.31 -29.44 -13.00
CA GLY A 237 58.15 -28.18 -13.71
C GLY A 237 57.68 -27.14 -12.71
N ARG A 238 58.42 -26.04 -12.58
CA ARG A 238 58.05 -24.93 -11.71
C ARG A 238 56.69 -24.40 -12.17
N ARG A 239 55.66 -24.57 -11.34
CA ARG A 239 54.31 -24.06 -11.61
C ARG A 239 54.37 -22.55 -11.81
N VAL A 240 53.58 -22.03 -12.74
CA VAL A 240 53.49 -20.59 -13.00
C VAL A 240 52.98 -19.93 -11.71
N THR A 241 53.77 -19.02 -11.16
CA THR A 241 53.39 -18.21 -10.00
C THR A 241 53.29 -16.75 -10.43
N PRO A 242 52.28 -16.01 -9.95
CA PRO A 242 52.20 -14.58 -10.23
C PRO A 242 53.37 -13.85 -9.55
N ASP A 243 53.79 -12.74 -10.17
CA ASP A 243 54.79 -11.82 -9.65
C ASP A 243 54.25 -11.04 -8.46
N TRP A 244 53.01 -10.56 -8.60
CA TRP A 244 52.20 -9.99 -7.54
C TRP A 244 50.73 -10.33 -7.79
N SER A 245 49.96 -10.36 -6.69
CA SER A 245 48.51 -10.56 -6.72
C SER A 245 47.83 -9.52 -5.82
N LEU A 246 46.73 -8.95 -6.30
CA LEU A 246 45.95 -7.94 -5.60
C LEU A 246 44.48 -8.37 -5.54
N GLN A 247 43.92 -8.50 -4.33
CA GLN A 247 42.52 -8.83 -4.14
C GLN A 247 41.64 -7.57 -4.19
N ILE A 248 40.65 -7.56 -5.07
CA ILE A 248 39.76 -6.42 -5.32
C ILE A 248 38.39 -6.59 -4.64
N GLY A 249 37.93 -7.83 -4.47
CA GLY A 249 36.66 -8.15 -3.80
C GLY A 249 35.42 -8.00 -4.69
N GLU A 250 35.60 -7.75 -5.98
CA GLU A 250 34.55 -7.71 -7.01
C GLU A 250 35.12 -8.15 -8.37
N PRO A 251 34.27 -8.61 -9.32
CA PRO A 251 34.71 -8.91 -10.67
C PRO A 251 35.01 -7.63 -11.47
N LEU A 252 35.87 -7.76 -12.48
CA LEU A 252 36.23 -6.66 -13.38
C LEU A 252 35.50 -6.77 -14.71
N ILE A 253 35.00 -5.64 -15.18
CA ILE A 253 34.35 -5.47 -16.48
C ILE A 253 35.41 -5.27 -17.56
N ASP A 254 36.33 -4.32 -17.33
CA ASP A 254 37.40 -3.99 -18.28
C ASP A 254 38.70 -3.63 -17.57
N LEU A 255 39.80 -3.83 -18.28
CA LEU A 255 41.17 -3.56 -17.86
C LEU A 255 41.89 -2.84 -18.99
N GLN A 256 42.54 -1.71 -18.69
CA GLN A 256 43.33 -0.95 -19.66
C GLN A 256 44.66 -0.53 -19.03
N ALA A 257 45.76 -0.56 -19.80
CA ALA A 257 47.06 -0.12 -19.33
C ALA A 257 47.58 1.06 -20.15
N HIS A 258 48.18 2.02 -19.44
CA HIS A 258 48.78 3.22 -20.03
C HIS A 258 50.19 3.42 -19.51
N THR A 259 51.09 3.81 -20.40
CA THR A 259 52.47 4.16 -20.04
C THR A 259 52.59 5.69 -19.94
N LEU A 260 52.49 6.23 -18.71
CA LEU A 260 52.48 7.68 -18.41
C LEU A 260 53.87 8.31 -18.67
N SER A 261 54.95 7.56 -18.47
CA SER A 261 56.28 7.92 -18.95
C SER A 261 57.05 6.63 -19.16
N LYS A 262 58.19 6.64 -19.89
CA LYS A 262 59.04 5.43 -20.06
C LYS A 262 59.51 4.79 -18.73
N LYS A 263 59.15 5.34 -17.57
CA LYS A 263 59.55 4.90 -16.22
C LYS A 263 58.51 4.07 -15.48
N PHE A 264 57.21 4.29 -15.67
CA PHE A 264 56.17 3.50 -14.99
C PHE A 264 54.87 3.49 -15.80
N SER A 265 54.09 2.43 -15.61
CA SER A 265 52.76 2.29 -16.22
C SER A 265 51.68 2.26 -15.15
N LEU A 266 50.49 2.67 -15.56
CA LEU A 266 49.28 2.67 -14.75
C LEU A 266 48.26 1.74 -15.39
N ILE A 267 47.64 0.95 -14.53
CA ILE A 267 46.59 0.00 -14.88
C ILE A 267 45.28 0.59 -14.38
N VAL A 268 44.35 0.82 -15.30
CA VAL A 268 42.97 1.24 -15.03
C VAL A 268 42.12 -0.03 -15.02
N ALA A 269 41.59 -0.37 -13.85
CA ALA A 269 40.71 -1.51 -13.66
C ALA A 269 39.32 -1.02 -13.27
N LEU A 270 38.32 -1.37 -14.07
CA LEU A 270 36.92 -1.07 -13.82
C LEU A 270 36.20 -2.31 -13.31
N GLY A 271 35.74 -2.27 -12.06
CA GLY A 271 34.83 -3.26 -11.51
C GLY A 271 33.37 -2.85 -11.64
N GLU A 272 32.47 -3.69 -11.14
CA GLU A 272 31.02 -3.43 -11.16
C GLU A 272 30.62 -2.23 -10.28
N ARG A 273 31.41 -1.87 -9.27
CA ARG A 273 31.09 -0.78 -8.35
C ARG A 273 32.25 0.16 -8.07
N ASN A 274 33.49 -0.25 -8.33
CA ASN A 274 34.66 0.56 -8.02
C ASN A 274 35.57 0.72 -9.24
N LEU A 275 36.22 1.88 -9.32
CA LEU A 275 37.31 2.17 -10.24
C LEU A 275 38.63 2.11 -9.48
N TYR A 276 39.58 1.32 -9.96
CA TYR A 276 40.90 1.17 -9.38
C TYR A 276 41.97 1.67 -10.35
N ILE A 277 42.89 2.48 -9.83
CA ILE A 277 44.13 2.83 -10.53
C ILE A 277 45.29 2.16 -9.82
N ILE A 278 45.95 1.25 -10.50
CA ILE A 278 46.99 0.38 -9.95
C ILE A 278 48.31 0.72 -10.64
N ARG A 279 49.40 0.72 -9.87
CA ARG A 279 50.75 0.88 -10.42
C ARG A 279 51.28 -0.46 -10.93
N ASP A 280 52.32 -0.41 -11.75
CA ASP A 280 53.09 -1.58 -12.18
C ASP A 280 53.54 -2.53 -11.05
N SER A 281 53.75 -1.99 -9.83
CA SER A 281 54.11 -2.76 -8.63
C SER A 281 52.94 -3.51 -7.95
N GLY A 282 51.71 -3.38 -8.44
CA GLY A 282 50.52 -3.98 -7.82
C GLY A 282 49.94 -3.17 -6.66
N ILE A 283 50.49 -1.98 -6.37
CA ILE A 283 49.96 -1.07 -5.36
C ILE A 283 48.86 -0.19 -5.97
N VAL A 284 47.69 -0.14 -5.32
CA VAL A 284 46.60 0.76 -5.69
C VAL A 284 47.03 2.21 -5.43
N SER A 285 47.11 3.02 -6.48
CA SER A 285 47.41 4.45 -6.36
C SER A 285 46.23 5.21 -5.75
N TRP A 286 45.02 4.89 -6.19
CA TRP A 286 43.77 5.36 -5.59
C TRP A 286 42.61 4.52 -6.11
N MET A 287 41.49 4.60 -5.39
CA MET A 287 40.24 3.89 -5.69
C MET A 287 39.09 4.88 -5.58
N LYS A 288 38.08 4.72 -6.45
CA LYS A 288 36.84 5.48 -6.39
C LYS A 288 35.65 4.54 -6.42
N LYS A 289 34.80 4.64 -5.40
CA LYS A 289 33.48 3.98 -5.39
C LYS A 289 32.52 4.73 -6.30
N LEU A 290 31.91 4.00 -7.23
CA LEU A 290 30.90 4.49 -8.14
C LEU A 290 29.52 4.22 -7.52
N ASN A 291 28.62 5.21 -7.59
CA ASN A 291 27.24 5.08 -7.10
C ASN A 291 26.28 4.57 -8.20
N PHE A 292 26.82 4.16 -9.34
CA PHE A 292 26.09 3.67 -10.51
C PHE A 292 26.80 2.42 -11.06
N THR A 293 26.08 1.61 -11.83
CA THR A 293 26.64 0.47 -12.57
C THR A 293 27.37 0.97 -13.82
N PRO A 294 28.70 0.85 -13.87
CA PRO A 294 29.44 1.20 -15.08
C PRO A 294 29.26 0.10 -16.13
N TYR A 295 29.20 0.50 -17.40
CA TYR A 295 28.91 -0.41 -18.50
C TYR A 295 30.14 -0.62 -19.41
N SER A 296 30.84 0.46 -19.78
CA SER A 296 32.06 0.41 -20.58
C SER A 296 33.10 1.46 -20.16
N LEU A 297 34.37 1.17 -20.44
CA LEU A 297 35.53 1.97 -20.07
C LEU A 297 36.33 2.38 -21.31
N THR A 298 36.79 3.62 -21.33
CA THR A 298 37.91 4.02 -22.18
C THR A 298 38.79 4.98 -21.42
N SER A 299 40.09 4.82 -21.51
CA SER A 299 41.04 5.75 -20.92
C SER A 299 42.12 6.12 -21.91
N TYR A 300 42.61 7.36 -21.82
CA TYR A 300 43.69 7.84 -22.66
C TYR A 300 44.57 8.85 -21.91
N LEU A 301 45.79 9.00 -22.41
CA LEU A 301 46.77 9.95 -21.88
C LEU A 301 46.53 11.34 -22.46
N ASN A 302 46.39 12.34 -21.58
CA ASN A 302 46.34 13.72 -21.99
C ASN A 302 47.75 14.23 -22.32
N GLN A 303 48.02 14.45 -23.61
CA GLN A 303 49.32 14.90 -24.12
C GLN A 303 49.80 16.23 -23.50
N ALA A 304 48.88 17.07 -22.99
CA ALA A 304 49.22 18.38 -22.44
C ALA A 304 49.60 18.38 -20.95
N SER A 305 49.16 17.40 -20.16
CA SER A 305 49.29 17.44 -18.69
C SER A 305 49.80 16.15 -18.04
N ASP A 306 50.18 15.16 -18.86
CA ASP A 306 50.63 13.83 -18.41
C ASP A 306 49.70 13.20 -17.36
N ASN A 307 48.39 13.41 -17.55
CA ASN A 307 47.33 12.86 -16.71
C ASN A 307 46.50 11.87 -17.52
N ILE A 308 46.02 10.82 -16.87
CA ILE A 308 45.05 9.88 -17.47
C ILE A 308 43.65 10.47 -17.35
N ILE A 309 42.98 10.56 -18.50
CA ILE A 309 41.55 10.85 -18.59
C ILE A 309 40.83 9.52 -18.74
N ILE A 310 39.80 9.31 -17.92
CA ILE A 310 39.02 8.08 -17.85
C ILE A 310 37.59 8.41 -18.20
N LEU A 311 37.04 7.72 -19.18
CA LEU A 311 35.65 7.80 -19.60
C LEU A 311 34.94 6.53 -19.17
N ILE A 312 33.84 6.71 -18.45
CA ILE A 312 33.00 5.61 -17.97
C ILE A 312 31.58 5.88 -18.45
N SER A 313 30.98 4.91 -19.13
CA SER A 313 29.54 4.92 -19.36
C SER A 313 28.81 4.26 -18.20
N SER A 314 27.61 4.75 -17.92
CA SER A 314 26.63 4.08 -17.08
C SER A 314 25.62 3.34 -17.96
N GLU A 315 25.03 2.28 -17.41
CA GLU A 315 23.89 1.58 -18.00
C GLU A 315 22.73 2.51 -18.38
N ASN A 316 22.55 3.62 -17.67
CA ASN A 316 21.51 4.62 -17.96
C ASN A 316 21.84 5.55 -19.15
N GLY A 317 22.89 5.26 -19.93
CA GLY A 317 23.31 6.10 -21.05
C GLY A 317 23.95 7.42 -20.63
N ASN A 318 24.58 7.48 -19.45
CA ASN A 318 25.36 8.65 -19.03
C ASN A 318 26.86 8.39 -19.21
N LEU A 319 27.58 9.38 -19.75
CA LEU A 319 29.04 9.35 -19.85
C LEU A 319 29.66 10.27 -18.80
N LEU A 320 30.59 9.72 -18.02
CA LEU A 320 31.32 10.43 -16.98
C LEU A 320 32.80 10.49 -17.35
N ILE A 321 33.36 11.70 -17.34
CA ILE A 321 34.76 11.97 -17.68
C ILE A 321 35.51 12.36 -16.41
N TYR A 322 36.46 11.52 -16.01
CA TYR A 322 37.31 11.69 -14.85
C TYR A 322 38.72 12.09 -15.25
N SER A 323 39.31 13.03 -14.51
CA SER A 323 40.74 13.31 -14.52
C SER A 323 41.28 13.05 -13.12
N GLY A 324 42.02 11.96 -12.97
CA GLY A 324 42.31 11.41 -11.64
C GLY A 324 41.01 11.06 -10.91
N ASN A 325 40.88 11.44 -9.64
CA ASN A 325 39.67 11.17 -8.83
C ASN A 325 38.55 12.23 -9.02
N LYS A 326 38.78 13.30 -9.80
CA LYS A 326 37.82 14.38 -9.98
C LYS A 326 36.98 14.16 -11.24
N LEU A 327 35.65 14.24 -11.10
CA LEU A 327 34.74 14.29 -12.24
C LEU A 327 34.88 15.67 -12.89
N GLN A 328 35.26 15.71 -14.16
CA GLN A 328 35.39 16.95 -14.93
C GLN A 328 34.16 17.25 -15.76
N TRP A 329 33.51 16.22 -16.30
CA TRP A 329 32.35 16.38 -17.16
C TRP A 329 31.41 15.18 -17.03
N SER A 330 30.12 15.43 -17.21
CA SER A 330 29.08 14.41 -17.31
C SER A 330 28.13 14.79 -18.43
N CYS A 331 27.77 13.85 -19.30
CA CYS A 331 26.78 14.10 -20.33
C CYS A 331 25.92 12.88 -20.64
N GLN A 332 24.68 13.12 -21.07
CA GLN A 332 23.77 12.09 -21.55
C GLN A 332 24.15 11.68 -22.99
N LEU A 333 24.32 10.38 -23.20
CA LEU A 333 24.51 9.73 -24.50
C LEU A 333 23.14 9.39 -25.12
N PRO A 334 23.08 9.18 -26.46
CA PRO A 334 21.85 8.76 -27.13
C PRO A 334 21.35 7.37 -26.67
N PHE A 335 22.28 6.46 -26.37
CA PHE A 335 22.01 5.09 -25.90
C PHE A 335 23.11 4.64 -24.92
N ALA A 336 22.92 3.47 -24.28
CA ALA A 336 23.91 2.86 -23.38
C ALA A 336 24.99 2.10 -24.18
N PRO A 337 26.26 2.55 -24.19
CA PRO A 337 27.26 2.02 -25.11
C PRO A 337 28.00 0.81 -24.54
N ILE A 338 27.94 -0.34 -25.22
CA ILE A 338 28.71 -1.52 -24.83
C ILE A 338 30.21 -1.35 -25.07
N ALA A 339 30.56 -0.60 -26.11
CA ALA A 339 31.94 -0.23 -26.39
C ALA A 339 32.07 1.28 -26.57
N LEU A 340 33.13 1.82 -25.99
CA LEU A 340 33.51 3.22 -26.09
C LEU A 340 34.94 3.30 -26.64
N ALA A 341 35.17 4.24 -27.54
CA ALA A 341 36.50 4.56 -28.01
C ALA A 341 36.60 6.03 -28.45
N ARG A 342 37.82 6.56 -28.50
CA ARG A 342 38.11 7.92 -28.95
C ARG A 342 38.76 7.87 -30.33
N ALA A 343 38.20 8.62 -31.28
CA ALA A 343 38.72 8.73 -32.64
C ALA A 343 39.27 10.12 -32.94
N SER A 344 40.23 10.17 -33.85
CA SER A 344 40.68 11.38 -34.52
C SER A 344 40.26 11.35 -35.99
N PHE A 345 39.19 12.08 -36.32
CA PHE A 345 38.77 12.30 -37.70
C PHE A 345 39.42 13.56 -38.28
N PRO A 346 39.52 13.73 -39.61
CA PRO A 346 40.22 14.87 -40.22
C PRO A 346 39.76 16.25 -39.74
N ASN A 347 38.45 16.39 -39.46
CA ASN A 347 37.85 17.66 -39.04
C ASN A 347 37.53 17.73 -37.54
N ILE A 348 37.59 16.60 -36.82
CA ILE A 348 37.30 16.53 -35.38
C ILE A 348 38.30 15.59 -34.70
N HIS A 349 39.17 16.19 -33.90
CA HIS A 349 40.06 15.46 -33.01
C HIS A 349 39.35 15.10 -31.71
N GLY A 350 39.41 13.83 -31.32
CA GLY A 350 38.87 13.37 -30.05
C GLY A 350 37.35 13.21 -30.03
N SER A 351 36.76 12.82 -31.16
CA SER A 351 35.36 12.41 -31.21
C SER A 351 35.16 11.13 -30.40
N LEU A 352 34.02 11.04 -29.72
CA LEU A 352 33.63 9.87 -28.92
C LEU A 352 32.80 8.95 -29.80
N VAL A 353 33.34 7.76 -30.07
CA VAL A 353 32.63 6.73 -30.81
C VAL A 353 32.02 5.75 -29.80
N THR A 354 30.71 5.59 -29.91
CA THR A 354 29.89 4.76 -29.04
C THR A 354 29.20 3.69 -29.87
N LEU A 355 29.27 2.43 -29.44
CA LEU A 355 28.59 1.31 -30.06
C LEU A 355 27.60 0.69 -29.06
N SER A 356 26.37 0.47 -29.48
CA SER A 356 25.33 -0.25 -28.73
C SER A 356 25.45 -1.75 -28.93
N ALA A 357 24.90 -2.54 -28.01
CA ALA A 357 24.74 -3.98 -28.17
C ALA A 357 23.86 -4.35 -29.39
N SER A 358 22.93 -3.48 -29.78
CA SER A 358 22.00 -3.64 -30.91
C SER A 358 22.53 -3.15 -32.26
N GLY A 359 23.75 -2.60 -32.31
CA GLY A 359 24.36 -2.09 -33.55
C GLY A 359 24.27 -0.59 -33.78
N GLU A 360 23.60 0.18 -32.91
CA GLU A 360 23.62 1.65 -33.02
C GLU A 360 25.05 2.16 -32.83
N LEU A 361 25.56 2.87 -33.83
CA LEU A 361 26.93 3.40 -33.88
C LEU A 361 26.86 4.91 -34.04
N ALA A 362 27.45 5.64 -33.08
CA ALA A 362 27.45 7.08 -33.09
C ALA A 362 28.87 7.63 -32.84
N ALA A 363 29.32 8.55 -33.67
CA ALA A 363 30.42 9.44 -33.38
C ALA A 363 29.84 10.76 -32.87
N SER A 364 30.20 11.13 -31.65
CA SER A 364 29.62 12.27 -30.95
C SER A 364 30.70 13.22 -30.40
N TYR A 365 30.27 14.44 -30.08
CA TYR A 365 31.09 15.44 -29.39
C TYR A 365 30.32 16.00 -28.19
N LEU A 366 31.04 16.60 -27.23
CA LEU A 366 30.44 17.09 -25.99
C LEU A 366 29.70 18.42 -26.22
N GLY A 367 28.43 18.47 -25.88
CA GLY A 367 27.63 19.71 -25.96
C GLY A 367 27.94 20.67 -24.81
N THR A 368 28.51 21.84 -25.14
CA THR A 368 28.99 22.84 -24.17
C THR A 368 28.13 24.10 -24.08
N SER A 369 27.11 24.24 -24.92
CA SER A 369 26.27 25.46 -24.94
C SER A 369 25.08 25.36 -23.97
N PRO A 370 25.05 26.17 -22.89
CA PRO A 370 23.84 26.36 -22.09
C PRO A 370 22.78 27.02 -22.97
N SER A 371 21.67 26.32 -23.21
CA SER A 371 20.51 26.98 -23.79
C SER A 371 19.82 27.76 -22.67
N VAL A 372 19.89 29.09 -22.72
CA VAL A 372 19.02 29.95 -21.94
C VAL A 372 17.59 29.58 -22.35
N THR A 373 16.79 29.06 -21.41
CA THR A 373 15.35 28.91 -21.59
C THR A 373 14.72 30.30 -21.62
N LEU A 374 14.99 31.07 -22.68
CA LEU A 374 13.99 32.02 -23.13
C LEU A 374 12.85 31.16 -23.68
N SER A 375 11.71 31.21 -23.02
CA SER A 375 10.42 31.04 -23.68
C SER A 375 10.34 32.13 -24.75
N THR A 376 11.06 31.95 -25.85
CA THR A 376 10.90 32.78 -27.03
C THR A 376 9.50 32.45 -27.55
N PRO A 377 8.57 33.43 -27.63
CA PRO A 377 7.44 33.24 -28.52
C PRO A 377 8.06 32.95 -29.87
N ARG A 378 7.71 31.80 -30.46
CA ARG A 378 8.12 31.44 -31.82
C ARG A 378 7.60 32.55 -32.74
N GLN A 379 8.41 33.56 -32.99
CA GLN A 379 8.35 34.26 -34.25
C GLN A 379 9.01 33.31 -35.22
N ASP A 380 8.21 32.51 -35.90
CA ASP A 380 8.54 32.14 -37.27
C ASP A 380 7.26 31.92 -38.05
N GLU A 381 7.35 32.42 -39.27
CA GLU A 381 6.38 32.50 -40.30
C GLU A 381 5.83 31.11 -40.67
N GLN A 382 4.58 31.13 -41.14
CA GLN A 382 3.87 30.04 -41.80
C GLN A 382 3.25 28.97 -40.87
N GLY A 383 1.97 29.24 -40.56
CA GLY A 383 0.91 28.25 -40.74
C GLY A 383 0.83 27.13 -39.70
N THR A 384 -0.14 27.30 -38.80
CA THR A 384 -0.86 26.23 -38.08
C THR A 384 -0.09 25.44 -37.02
N SER A 385 -0.06 25.98 -35.79
CA SER A 385 -0.63 25.32 -34.59
C SER A 385 -0.33 26.16 -33.34
N SER A 386 -1.29 26.20 -32.41
CA SER A 386 -1.28 26.88 -31.09
C SER A 386 -1.70 28.35 -31.01
N HIS A 387 -2.81 28.71 -31.65
CA HIS A 387 -3.69 29.72 -31.05
C HIS A 387 -4.57 28.95 -30.05
N LEU A 388 -4.35 29.11 -28.74
CA LEU A 388 -5.33 28.66 -27.76
C LEU A 388 -6.64 29.41 -28.03
N THR A 389 -7.74 28.67 -28.17
CA THR A 389 -9.07 29.20 -28.47
C THR A 389 -9.64 29.91 -27.24
N TYR A 390 -9.24 31.17 -27.00
CA TYR A 390 -9.70 31.98 -25.86
C TYR A 390 -11.23 32.01 -25.70
N ALA A 391 -11.96 31.97 -26.81
CA ALA A 391 -13.42 31.99 -26.81
C ALA A 391 -14.06 30.73 -26.18
N GLU A 392 -13.48 29.54 -26.40
CA GLU A 392 -13.97 28.29 -25.80
C GLU A 392 -13.65 28.26 -24.30
N THR A 393 -12.45 28.70 -23.92
CA THR A 393 -12.05 28.78 -22.51
C THR A 393 -12.84 29.81 -21.72
N GLU A 394 -13.23 30.93 -22.34
CA GLU A 394 -14.05 31.96 -21.70
C GLU A 394 -15.51 31.51 -21.54
N ALA A 395 -16.05 30.79 -22.54
CA ALA A 395 -17.38 30.17 -22.43
C ALA A 395 -17.43 29.16 -21.27
N GLU A 396 -16.44 28.27 -21.18
CA GLU A 396 -16.35 27.28 -20.09
C GLU A 396 -16.18 27.95 -18.71
N LEU A 397 -15.35 28.99 -18.60
CA LEU A 397 -15.21 29.77 -17.37
C LEU A 397 -16.51 30.47 -16.94
N THR A 398 -17.31 30.96 -17.89
CA THR A 398 -18.62 31.56 -17.56
C THR A 398 -19.65 30.53 -17.11
N GLU A 399 -19.62 29.32 -17.67
CA GLU A 399 -20.48 28.21 -17.26
C GLU A 399 -20.12 27.73 -15.85
N LEU A 400 -18.83 27.53 -15.57
CA LEU A 400 -18.34 27.16 -14.24
C LEU A 400 -18.67 28.22 -13.19
N ARG A 401 -18.52 29.52 -13.52
CA ARG A 401 -18.94 30.62 -12.63
C ARG A 401 -20.44 30.61 -12.34
N LYS A 402 -21.29 30.24 -13.30
CA LYS A 402 -22.73 30.09 -13.08
C LYS A 402 -23.04 28.91 -12.15
N VAL A 403 -22.35 27.78 -12.32
CA VAL A 403 -22.50 26.62 -11.41
C VAL A 403 -22.09 27.01 -9.99
N ILE A 404 -20.95 27.66 -9.81
CA ILE A 404 -20.47 28.15 -8.51
C ILE A 404 -21.47 29.15 -7.91
N ALA A 405 -21.99 30.09 -8.71
CA ALA A 405 -22.98 31.06 -8.26
C ALA A 405 -24.31 30.40 -7.86
N SER A 406 -24.75 29.36 -8.58
CA SER A 406 -25.97 28.62 -8.24
C SER A 406 -25.84 27.81 -6.94
N PHE A 407 -24.64 27.29 -6.66
CA PHE A 407 -24.31 26.61 -5.40
C PHE A 407 -24.27 27.63 -4.24
N ASN A 408 -23.71 28.81 -4.49
CA ASN A 408 -23.58 29.89 -3.51
C ASN A 408 -24.83 30.78 -3.36
N SER A 409 -25.80 30.72 -4.27
CA SER A 409 -27.06 31.50 -4.18
C SER A 409 -28.11 30.86 -3.28
N ASN A 410 -27.84 29.66 -2.75
CA ASN A 410 -28.64 29.01 -1.73
C ASN A 410 -27.90 28.81 -0.38
N PRO A 411 -27.50 29.88 0.36
CA PRO A 411 -27.12 29.71 1.76
C PRO A 411 -28.23 30.22 2.71
N ALA A 412 -28.96 31.30 2.37
CA ALA A 412 -30.07 31.82 3.17
C ALA A 412 -30.71 33.04 2.49
N SER A 413 -31.88 32.90 1.87
CA SER A 413 -32.94 33.94 1.89
C SER A 413 -34.17 33.51 1.09
N GLY A 414 -35.17 33.02 1.83
CA GLY A 414 -36.51 33.46 1.52
C GLY A 414 -36.60 34.96 1.81
N SER A 415 -36.42 35.79 0.79
CA SER A 415 -36.87 37.18 0.80
C SER A 415 -37.23 37.58 -0.62
N MET A 416 -38.47 38.05 -0.75
CA MET A 416 -39.24 38.34 -1.95
C MET A 416 -38.53 39.17 -3.04
N GLY A 417 -38.82 38.84 -4.30
CA GLY A 417 -38.90 39.85 -5.36
C GLY A 417 -38.57 39.39 -6.78
N GLY A 418 -39.55 38.83 -7.50
CA GLY A 418 -39.66 39.04 -8.95
C GLY A 418 -39.43 37.85 -9.89
N ASN A 419 -40.55 37.25 -10.33
CA ASN A 419 -40.80 36.61 -11.63
C ASN A 419 -39.72 35.73 -12.30
N PHE A 420 -39.92 34.41 -12.21
CA PHE A 420 -39.95 33.57 -13.42
C PHE A 420 -41.04 32.51 -13.28
N GLY A 421 -41.89 32.42 -14.31
CA GLY A 421 -43.14 31.69 -14.29
C GLY A 421 -43.02 30.18 -14.53
N ALA A 422 -43.95 29.48 -13.90
CA ALA A 422 -44.62 28.26 -14.34
C ALA A 422 -43.75 27.04 -14.71
N ILE A 423 -43.48 26.17 -13.72
CA ILE A 423 -43.90 24.75 -13.73
C ILE A 423 -44.22 24.31 -12.28
N GLY A 424 -45.46 23.86 -12.07
CA GLY A 424 -45.82 22.81 -11.10
C GLY A 424 -45.56 23.02 -9.61
N SER A 425 -46.53 23.61 -8.91
CA SER A 425 -46.67 23.57 -7.46
C SER A 425 -46.65 22.14 -6.89
N LEU A 426 -45.96 21.89 -5.78
CA LEU A 426 -46.46 20.95 -4.77
C LEU A 426 -45.98 21.30 -3.35
N SER A 427 -46.87 22.03 -2.67
CA SER A 427 -47.25 21.91 -1.25
C SER A 427 -46.50 20.82 -0.45
N VAL A 428 -45.66 21.27 0.47
CA VAL A 428 -45.22 20.49 1.64
C VAL A 428 -46.45 20.20 2.51
N LYS A 429 -47.09 19.06 2.26
CA LYS A 429 -47.92 18.35 3.23
C LYS A 429 -47.26 16.98 3.39
N GLY A 430 -47.03 16.58 4.64
CA GLY A 430 -46.35 15.33 4.97
C GLY A 430 -46.96 14.13 4.25
N SER A 431 -46.24 13.66 3.23
CA SER A 431 -46.31 12.30 2.73
C SER A 431 -44.88 11.85 2.43
N THR A 432 -44.65 10.58 2.71
CA THR A 432 -43.48 9.78 2.33
C THR A 432 -43.16 9.95 0.84
N ASN A 433 -42.25 10.85 0.47
CA ASN A 433 -41.86 11.05 -0.93
C ASN A 433 -40.46 10.48 -1.17
N ASP A 434 -40.44 9.28 -1.76
CA ASP A 434 -39.31 8.55 -2.36
C ASP A 434 -38.82 9.20 -3.69
N ASP A 435 -39.30 10.39 -4.06
CA ASP A 435 -39.28 10.89 -5.44
C ASP A 435 -37.95 11.50 -5.93
N ASN A 436 -36.87 11.44 -5.14
CA ASN A 436 -35.54 11.92 -5.56
C ASN A 436 -34.40 10.93 -5.27
N CYS A 437 -34.73 9.65 -5.06
CA CYS A 437 -33.75 8.60 -4.82
C CYS A 437 -33.54 7.77 -6.10
N ASP A 438 -32.28 7.56 -6.50
CA ASP A 438 -31.95 6.72 -7.66
C ASP A 438 -32.24 5.22 -7.39
N ILE A 439 -32.40 4.85 -6.11
CA ILE A 439 -32.65 3.49 -5.63
C ILE A 439 -33.89 3.47 -4.75
N LYS A 440 -34.82 2.56 -5.05
CA LYS A 440 -35.98 2.21 -4.24
C LYS A 440 -35.76 0.87 -3.55
N VAL A 441 -35.85 0.87 -2.22
CA VAL A 441 -35.60 -0.30 -1.36
C VAL A 441 -36.91 -0.81 -0.78
N THR A 442 -37.31 -2.02 -1.13
CA THR A 442 -38.46 -2.72 -0.55
C THR A 442 -38.00 -3.82 0.41
N LEU A 443 -38.54 -3.81 1.62
CA LEU A 443 -38.29 -4.83 2.65
C LEU A 443 -39.42 -5.84 2.60
N GLY A 444 -39.11 -7.13 2.43
CA GLY A 444 -40.11 -8.17 2.59
C GLY A 444 -40.37 -8.50 4.05
N ASN A 445 -41.31 -9.41 4.29
CA ASN A 445 -41.73 -9.77 5.64
C ASN A 445 -40.58 -10.42 6.43
N LEU A 446 -40.41 -10.00 7.68
CA LEU A 446 -39.47 -10.59 8.63
C LEU A 446 -40.00 -11.97 9.05
N VAL A 447 -39.29 -13.04 8.71
CA VAL A 447 -39.67 -14.41 9.09
C VAL A 447 -38.79 -14.86 10.26
N THR A 448 -39.42 -15.18 11.38
CA THR A 448 -38.76 -15.72 12.57
C THR A 448 -38.70 -17.25 12.48
N SER A 449 -37.52 -17.83 12.67
CA SER A 449 -37.31 -19.28 12.71
C SER A 449 -36.39 -19.66 13.86
N LEU A 450 -36.63 -20.81 14.48
CA LEU A 450 -35.76 -21.38 15.52
C LEU A 450 -34.79 -22.36 14.86
N VAL A 451 -33.48 -22.15 15.03
CA VAL A 451 -32.44 -22.99 14.42
C VAL A 451 -31.58 -23.62 15.52
N ARG A 452 -31.16 -24.89 15.33
CA ARG A 452 -30.21 -25.56 16.22
C ARG A 452 -28.79 -25.06 15.92
N SER A 453 -28.09 -24.58 16.95
CA SER A 453 -26.68 -24.21 16.86
C SER A 453 -25.81 -25.39 16.39
N SER A 454 -24.97 -25.19 15.38
CA SER A 454 -23.98 -26.18 14.93
C SER A 454 -22.62 -26.04 15.63
N THR A 455 -22.44 -25.01 16.47
CA THR A 455 -21.16 -24.66 17.08
C THR A 455 -21.29 -24.49 18.60
N GLY A 456 -21.30 -25.61 19.32
CA GLY A 456 -21.22 -25.64 20.79
C GLY A 456 -21.72 -26.97 21.38
N PRO A 457 -21.04 -27.54 22.39
CA PRO A 457 -21.49 -28.77 23.04
C PRO A 457 -22.49 -28.42 24.14
N ALA A 458 -23.77 -28.29 23.79
CA ALA A 458 -24.88 -28.39 24.73
C ALA A 458 -26.16 -28.77 23.97
N ILE A 459 -26.75 -29.87 24.40
CA ILE A 459 -28.05 -30.37 23.92
C ILE A 459 -29.12 -29.43 24.49
N ASP A 460 -30.00 -28.88 23.64
CA ASP A 460 -31.29 -28.19 23.90
C ASP A 460 -31.46 -26.66 23.72
N ASP A 461 -30.47 -25.86 23.31
CA ASP A 461 -30.71 -24.41 23.07
C ASP A 461 -30.99 -24.09 21.57
N LEU A 462 -32.26 -23.87 21.25
CA LEU A 462 -32.71 -23.30 19.97
C LEU A 462 -32.47 -21.77 20.00
N LEU A 463 -31.60 -21.27 19.11
CA LEU A 463 -31.38 -19.83 18.95
C LEU A 463 -32.38 -19.26 17.92
N PRO A 464 -33.06 -18.14 18.22
CA PRO A 464 -33.94 -17.48 17.27
C PRO A 464 -33.13 -16.79 16.16
N MET A 465 -33.57 -16.96 14.92
CA MET A 465 -33.03 -16.32 13.72
C MET A 465 -34.15 -15.57 13.01
N VAL A 466 -33.84 -14.38 12.49
CA VAL A 466 -34.79 -13.60 11.67
C VAL A 466 -34.24 -13.44 10.27
N ALA A 467 -34.99 -13.92 9.27
CA ALA A 467 -34.66 -13.70 7.87
C ALA A 467 -35.30 -12.40 7.37
N LEU A 468 -34.47 -11.51 6.82
CA LEU A 468 -34.85 -10.26 6.18
C LEU A 468 -34.62 -10.38 4.67
N THR A 469 -35.64 -10.11 3.87
CA THR A 469 -35.53 -10.01 2.40
C THR A 469 -35.41 -8.55 2.00
N ILE A 470 -34.28 -8.18 1.40
CA ILE A 470 -34.06 -6.85 0.83
C ILE A 470 -34.21 -6.98 -0.69
N SER A 471 -35.05 -6.11 -1.26
CA SER A 471 -35.23 -5.98 -2.70
C SER A 471 -34.84 -4.57 -3.13
N LEU A 472 -33.90 -4.49 -4.06
CA LEU A 472 -33.33 -3.25 -4.59
C LEU A 472 -33.83 -3.05 -6.01
N THR A 473 -34.41 -1.87 -6.27
CA THR A 473 -34.83 -1.44 -7.61
C THR A 473 -34.18 -0.11 -7.91
N CYS A 474 -33.53 0.02 -9.07
CA CYS A 474 -32.88 1.26 -9.46
C CYS A 474 -33.66 1.96 -10.57
N ILE A 475 -33.89 3.26 -10.42
CA ILE A 475 -34.55 4.12 -11.41
C ILE A 475 -33.54 4.53 -12.49
N ASN A 476 -32.32 4.85 -12.09
CA ASN A 476 -31.19 5.15 -12.97
C ASN A 476 -30.10 4.08 -12.85
N ALA A 477 -29.19 3.98 -13.83
CA ALA A 477 -28.08 3.04 -13.75
C ALA A 477 -27.07 3.51 -12.69
N VAL A 478 -26.67 2.59 -11.80
CA VAL A 478 -25.82 2.90 -10.65
C VAL A 478 -24.64 1.93 -10.59
N SER A 479 -23.45 2.43 -10.24
CA SER A 479 -22.23 1.63 -10.07
C SER A 479 -21.77 1.59 -8.60
N ASN A 480 -20.91 0.64 -8.26
CA ASN A 480 -20.29 0.47 -6.94
C ASN A 480 -21.30 0.48 -5.77
N VAL A 481 -22.40 -0.27 -5.92
CA VAL A 481 -23.43 -0.35 -4.89
C VAL A 481 -22.96 -1.28 -3.77
N ARG A 482 -22.78 -0.72 -2.57
CA ARG A 482 -22.42 -1.45 -1.36
C ARG A 482 -23.55 -1.33 -0.36
N VAL A 483 -24.08 -2.47 0.07
CA VAL A 483 -25.14 -2.56 1.07
C VAL A 483 -24.55 -3.10 2.36
N SER A 484 -24.60 -2.29 3.41
CA SER A 484 -24.20 -2.65 4.77
C SER A 484 -25.38 -2.46 5.71
N ILE A 485 -25.47 -3.31 6.74
CA ILE A 485 -26.52 -3.20 7.76
C ILE A 485 -25.89 -2.75 9.07
N GLU A 486 -26.36 -1.63 9.58
CA GLU A 486 -25.99 -1.13 10.89
C GLU A 486 -27.02 -1.61 11.91
N ALA A 487 -26.58 -2.41 12.87
CA ALA A 487 -27.37 -2.82 14.02
C ALA A 487 -26.50 -2.74 15.28
N GLY A 488 -27.13 -2.45 16.42
CA GLY A 488 -26.42 -2.45 17.70
C GLY A 488 -25.99 -3.86 18.10
N LEU A 489 -24.78 -3.98 18.66
CA LEU A 489 -24.32 -5.21 19.31
C LEU A 489 -25.35 -5.63 20.37
N PRO A 490 -25.79 -6.91 20.42
CA PRO A 490 -25.18 -8.14 19.87
C PRO A 490 -25.79 -8.64 18.53
N ILE A 491 -26.57 -7.83 17.82
CA ILE A 491 -27.29 -8.31 16.62
C ILE A 491 -26.31 -8.33 15.45
N ALA A 492 -26.03 -9.52 14.92
CA ALA A 492 -25.17 -9.71 13.75
C ALA A 492 -26.01 -10.14 12.55
N PHE A 493 -25.69 -9.59 11.38
CA PHE A 493 -26.30 -9.99 10.11
C PHE A 493 -25.29 -10.77 9.27
N GLU A 494 -25.74 -11.89 8.70
CA GLU A 494 -24.97 -12.68 7.76
C GLU A 494 -25.72 -12.76 6.41
N PRO A 495 -25.09 -12.37 5.29
CA PRO A 495 -23.81 -11.65 5.17
C PRO A 495 -23.87 -10.19 5.69
N SER A 496 -22.77 -9.67 6.24
CA SER A 496 -22.72 -8.30 6.80
C SER A 496 -22.54 -7.19 5.75
N LEU A 497 -21.95 -7.55 4.60
CA LEU A 497 -21.65 -6.65 3.49
C LEU A 497 -21.99 -7.32 2.16
N LEU A 498 -22.78 -6.64 1.33
CA LEU A 498 -23.08 -7.04 -0.04
C LEU A 498 -22.52 -6.01 -1.01
N ASN A 499 -21.78 -6.45 -2.02
CA ASN A 499 -21.21 -5.59 -3.05
C ASN A 499 -21.80 -5.97 -4.41
N TYR A 500 -22.37 -4.99 -5.11
CA TYR A 500 -22.81 -5.11 -6.49
C TYR A 500 -22.00 -4.15 -7.37
N PRO A 501 -21.32 -4.65 -8.42
CA PRO A 501 -20.48 -3.80 -9.27
C PRO A 501 -21.28 -2.76 -10.05
N SER A 502 -22.46 -3.15 -10.56
CA SER A 502 -23.40 -2.24 -11.22
C SER A 502 -24.81 -2.81 -11.19
N ILE A 503 -25.80 -1.95 -11.00
CA ILE A 503 -27.23 -2.29 -11.14
C ILE A 503 -27.78 -1.43 -12.27
N LEU A 504 -28.31 -2.08 -13.32
CA LEU A 504 -28.85 -1.41 -14.50
C LEU A 504 -30.24 -0.80 -14.20
N ALA A 505 -30.62 0.23 -14.96
CA ALA A 505 -31.95 0.83 -14.87
C ALA A 505 -33.01 -0.11 -15.47
N GLY A 506 -34.01 -0.51 -14.69
CA GLY A 506 -35.11 -1.38 -15.15
C GLY A 506 -35.74 -2.23 -14.03
N ASN A 507 -36.80 -2.97 -14.38
CA ASN A 507 -37.59 -3.82 -13.45
C ASN A 507 -36.83 -5.02 -12.85
N GLU A 508 -35.51 -5.13 -13.05
CA GLU A 508 -34.72 -6.16 -12.40
C GLU A 508 -34.53 -5.83 -10.92
N THR A 509 -35.37 -6.44 -10.09
CA THR A 509 -35.25 -6.39 -8.63
C THR A 509 -34.12 -7.32 -8.19
N GLN A 510 -33.02 -6.78 -7.66
CA GLN A 510 -32.03 -7.60 -6.96
C GLN A 510 -32.58 -7.94 -5.59
N VAL A 511 -32.85 -9.22 -5.34
CA VAL A 511 -33.41 -9.71 -4.07
C VAL A 511 -32.34 -10.50 -3.33
N THR A 512 -32.04 -10.07 -2.11
CA THR A 512 -31.13 -10.79 -1.20
C THR A 512 -31.77 -11.04 0.14
N THR A 513 -31.60 -12.26 0.65
CA THR A 513 -31.99 -12.68 1.99
C THR A 513 -30.81 -12.55 2.94
N LEU A 514 -31.01 -11.89 4.07
CA LEU A 514 -30.04 -11.75 5.15
C LEU A 514 -30.61 -12.40 6.40
N THR A 515 -29.76 -13.02 7.20
CA THR A 515 -30.16 -13.63 8.46
C THR A 515 -29.58 -12.86 9.63
N ALA A 516 -30.44 -12.38 10.52
CA ALA A 516 -30.06 -11.80 11.79
C ALA A 516 -29.93 -12.90 12.84
N THR A 517 -28.78 -12.96 13.52
CA THR A 517 -28.48 -13.85 14.63
C THR A 517 -27.98 -13.06 15.82
N LEU A 518 -28.08 -13.66 17.01
CA LEU A 518 -27.52 -13.09 18.24
C LEU A 518 -26.09 -13.62 18.42
N SER A 519 -25.09 -12.76 18.32
CA SER A 519 -23.69 -13.17 18.41
C SER A 519 -23.17 -13.28 19.85
N ASN A 520 -23.66 -12.41 20.75
CA ASN A 520 -23.16 -12.27 22.13
C ASN A 520 -24.29 -12.41 23.17
N LEU A 521 -23.94 -12.88 24.37
CA LEU A 521 -24.82 -12.98 25.55
C LEU A 521 -25.08 -11.62 26.23
N ILE A 522 -25.29 -10.56 25.45
CA ILE A 522 -25.57 -9.21 25.95
C ILE A 522 -26.96 -8.80 25.44
N LEU A 523 -27.70 -7.98 26.17
CA LEU A 523 -28.95 -7.40 25.65
C LEU A 523 -28.64 -6.23 24.69
N PRO A 524 -29.29 -6.12 23.52
CA PRO A 524 -29.15 -4.94 22.66
C PRO A 524 -29.73 -3.69 23.32
N ILE A 525 -29.28 -2.53 22.88
CA ILE A 525 -29.83 -1.23 23.32
C ILE A 525 -31.24 -1.06 22.77
N ASN A 526 -31.41 -1.28 21.47
CA ASN A 526 -32.69 -1.19 20.76
C ASN A 526 -32.80 -2.27 19.67
N LEU A 527 -34.02 -2.48 19.18
CA LEU A 527 -34.34 -3.40 18.09
C LEU A 527 -34.38 -2.71 16.72
N SER A 528 -33.91 -1.45 16.62
CA SER A 528 -33.82 -0.74 15.36
C SER A 528 -32.52 -1.09 14.65
N ALA A 529 -32.60 -1.43 13.38
CA ALA A 529 -31.46 -1.57 12.48
C ALA A 529 -31.65 -0.62 11.30
N SER A 530 -30.57 -0.23 10.63
CA SER A 530 -30.66 0.57 9.41
C SER A 530 -29.85 -0.04 8.28
N ILE A 531 -30.46 -0.07 7.09
CA ILE A 531 -29.77 -0.43 5.86
C ILE A 531 -29.08 0.82 5.34
N LEU A 532 -27.78 0.73 5.12
CA LEU A 532 -26.97 1.77 4.53
C LEU A 532 -26.49 1.29 3.16
N ILE A 533 -26.85 2.03 2.12
CA ILE A 533 -26.48 1.75 0.74
C ILE A 533 -25.61 2.89 0.25
N THR A 534 -24.34 2.61 -0.03
CA THR A 534 -23.46 3.57 -0.70
C THR A 534 -23.35 3.21 -2.17
N TYR A 535 -23.44 4.21 -3.04
CA TYR A 535 -23.44 3.98 -4.48
C TYR A 535 -22.92 5.17 -5.27
N THR A 536 -22.47 4.96 -6.51
CA THR A 536 -22.05 6.03 -7.41
C THR A 536 -23.07 6.22 -8.53
N ASN A 537 -23.57 7.45 -8.65
CA ASN A 537 -24.50 7.83 -9.72
C ASN A 537 -23.85 7.74 -11.09
N ALA A 538 -24.67 7.81 -12.15
CA ALA A 538 -24.18 7.95 -13.53
C ALA A 538 -23.24 9.16 -13.75
N SER A 539 -23.33 10.17 -12.89
CA SER A 539 -22.44 11.35 -12.83
C SER A 539 -21.12 11.12 -12.07
N GLY A 540 -20.87 9.92 -11.54
CA GLY A 540 -19.66 9.58 -10.77
C GLY A 540 -19.62 10.09 -9.33
N SER A 541 -20.68 10.75 -8.83
CA SER A 541 -20.74 11.24 -7.45
C SER A 541 -21.20 10.15 -6.48
N PRO A 542 -20.54 10.00 -5.31
CA PRO A 542 -20.97 9.05 -4.29
C PRO A 542 -22.22 9.57 -3.56
N ARG A 543 -23.21 8.69 -3.40
CA ARG A 543 -24.42 8.92 -2.61
C ARG A 543 -24.59 7.86 -1.55
N VAL A 544 -25.26 8.22 -0.46
CA VAL A 544 -25.58 7.32 0.64
C VAL A 544 -27.09 7.35 0.89
N TYR A 545 -27.72 6.19 0.87
CA TYR A 545 -29.12 6.01 1.23
C TYR A 545 -29.22 5.23 2.54
N ARG A 546 -29.99 5.76 3.49
CA ARG A 546 -30.22 5.13 4.80
C ARG A 546 -31.70 4.87 5.02
N LYS A 547 -32.05 3.62 5.34
CA LYS A 547 -33.43 3.23 5.67
C LYS A 547 -33.48 2.47 6.99
N PRO A 548 -34.05 3.04 8.07
CA PRO A 548 -34.26 2.33 9.32
C PRO A 548 -35.41 1.32 9.21
N PHE A 549 -35.30 0.22 9.94
CA PHE A 549 -36.33 -0.81 10.11
C PHE A 549 -36.26 -1.38 11.53
N TYR A 550 -37.33 -2.00 11.99
CA TYR A 550 -37.41 -2.59 13.34
C TYR A 550 -37.43 -4.12 13.26
N LEU A 551 -36.61 -4.75 14.11
CA LEU A 551 -36.58 -6.19 14.30
C LEU A 551 -37.66 -6.63 15.30
N PRO A 552 -38.24 -7.84 15.14
CA PRO A 552 -39.29 -8.30 16.02
C PRO A 552 -38.74 -8.67 17.41
N LEU A 553 -39.49 -8.34 18.47
CA LEU A 553 -39.13 -8.65 19.86
C LEU A 553 -38.87 -10.16 20.11
N SER A 554 -39.49 -11.03 19.31
CA SER A 554 -39.28 -12.48 19.35
C SER A 554 -37.85 -12.93 19.04
N LEU A 555 -37.00 -12.06 18.46
CA LEU A 555 -35.57 -12.34 18.29
C LEU A 555 -34.84 -12.46 19.63
N ILE A 556 -35.29 -11.75 20.68
CA ILE A 556 -34.57 -11.67 21.96
C ILE A 556 -35.37 -12.31 23.09
N CYS A 557 -36.69 -12.36 22.98
CA CYS A 557 -37.58 -12.74 24.08
C CYS A 557 -38.51 -13.92 23.75
N ARG A 558 -38.87 -14.68 24.78
CA ARG A 558 -39.97 -15.65 24.74
C ARG A 558 -40.92 -15.49 25.93
N LEU A 559 -42.17 -15.90 25.71
CA LEU A 559 -43.19 -15.91 26.75
C LEU A 559 -42.96 -17.09 27.72
N GLN A 560 -42.96 -16.81 29.03
CA GLN A 560 -42.87 -17.82 30.08
C GLN A 560 -44.23 -17.90 30.81
N SER A 561 -44.64 -19.10 31.24
CA SER A 561 -45.86 -19.28 32.04
C SER A 561 -45.71 -18.56 33.39
N THR A 562 -46.69 -17.74 33.75
CA THR A 562 -46.68 -16.87 34.94
C THR A 562 -46.47 -17.68 36.22
N LEU A 563 -45.40 -17.39 36.98
CA LEU A 563 -45.32 -17.82 38.38
C LEU A 563 -46.19 -16.90 39.25
N SER A 564 -47.19 -17.47 39.91
CA SER A 564 -47.98 -16.76 40.92
C SER A 564 -47.15 -16.56 42.20
N SER A 565 -46.74 -15.32 42.46
CA SER A 565 -46.26 -14.81 43.76
C SER A 565 -44.87 -15.29 44.27
N PRO A 566 -44.21 -14.51 45.15
CA PRO A 566 -42.76 -14.38 45.20
C PRO A 566 -42.16 -15.12 46.40
N SER A 567 -41.40 -16.19 46.16
CA SER A 567 -40.31 -16.72 47.00
C SER A 567 -40.13 -18.22 46.72
N SER A 568 -39.39 -18.55 45.67
CA SER A 568 -38.66 -19.82 45.65
C SER A 568 -37.53 -19.73 44.63
N ALA A 569 -36.31 -19.59 45.14
CA ALA A 569 -35.11 -19.86 44.37
C ALA A 569 -35.16 -21.33 43.92
N LEU A 570 -35.16 -21.56 42.61
CA LEU A 570 -34.88 -22.89 42.05
C LEU A 570 -33.42 -23.25 42.36
N PRO A 571 -33.12 -24.41 42.98
CA PRO A 571 -31.76 -24.87 43.15
C PRO A 571 -31.31 -25.53 41.85
N LEU A 572 -30.57 -24.81 41.00
CA LEU A 572 -29.81 -25.43 39.92
C LEU A 572 -28.44 -25.82 40.47
N SER A 573 -28.17 -27.12 40.48
CA SER A 573 -26.91 -27.74 40.90
C SER A 573 -25.71 -27.26 40.09
N PRO A 574 -24.54 -27.06 40.71
CA PRO A 574 -23.37 -26.52 40.05
C PRO A 574 -22.62 -27.63 39.31
N THR A 575 -22.49 -27.50 38.00
CA THR A 575 -21.38 -28.14 37.28
C THR A 575 -20.69 -27.10 36.40
N SER A 576 -19.37 -27.03 36.60
CA SER A 576 -18.34 -26.26 35.89
C SER A 576 -18.36 -24.72 35.99
N SER A 577 -17.43 -24.22 36.81
CA SER A 577 -16.66 -22.97 36.68
C SER A 577 -17.19 -21.87 35.77
N SER A 578 -17.99 -20.96 36.32
CA SER A 578 -18.20 -19.60 35.82
C SER A 578 -18.06 -18.60 36.99
N PRO A 579 -17.56 -17.37 36.75
CA PRO A 579 -17.04 -16.51 37.81
C PRO A 579 -18.13 -15.98 38.76
N SER A 580 -17.75 -15.95 40.03
CA SER A 580 -18.54 -15.66 41.22
C SER A 580 -18.77 -14.17 41.49
N SER A 581 -19.29 -13.41 40.53
CA SER A 581 -19.60 -11.97 40.71
C SER A 581 -21.10 -11.62 40.70
N TYR A 582 -21.98 -12.60 40.49
CA TYR A 582 -23.43 -12.36 40.34
C TYR A 582 -24.26 -12.43 41.64
N ARG A 583 -23.64 -12.68 42.80
CA ARG A 583 -24.40 -12.87 44.06
C ARG A 583 -24.76 -11.59 44.81
N ASP A 584 -24.09 -10.47 44.58
CA ASP A 584 -24.15 -9.32 45.51
C ASP A 584 -25.04 -8.14 45.05
N SER A 585 -25.95 -8.30 44.09
CA SER A 585 -26.84 -7.20 43.65
C SER A 585 -28.35 -7.52 43.56
N MET A 586 -28.81 -8.64 44.13
CA MET A 586 -30.23 -9.01 44.10
C MET A 586 -30.97 -8.61 45.39
N SER A 587 -31.53 -7.39 45.42
CA SER A 587 -32.63 -7.06 46.36
C SER A 587 -33.56 -5.91 45.94
N HIS A 588 -33.47 -5.36 44.73
CA HIS A 588 -34.40 -4.32 44.27
C HIS A 588 -35.04 -4.70 42.93
N ASN A 589 -36.28 -5.16 42.97
CA ASN A 589 -37.13 -5.23 41.77
C ASN A 589 -37.52 -3.81 41.38
N VAL A 590 -37.36 -3.47 40.10
CA VAL A 590 -37.75 -2.19 39.52
C VAL A 590 -39.19 -2.27 39.06
N ASP A 591 -40.03 -1.37 39.57
CA ASP A 591 -41.46 -1.29 39.26
C ASP A 591 -41.77 0.02 38.51
N ILE A 592 -42.25 -0.06 37.28
CA ILE A 592 -42.68 1.07 36.46
C ILE A 592 -44.16 0.90 36.13
N ALA A 593 -45.00 1.88 36.49
CA ALA A 593 -46.44 1.82 36.31
C ALA A 593 -46.95 2.94 35.39
N PHE A 594 -47.66 2.58 34.32
CA PHE A 594 -48.33 3.52 33.43
C PHE A 594 -49.84 3.53 33.70
N ALA A 595 -50.46 4.70 33.67
CA ALA A 595 -51.92 4.84 33.66
C ALA A 595 -52.40 5.10 32.22
N VAL A 596 -53.30 4.24 31.73
CA VAL A 596 -53.82 4.23 30.36
C VAL A 596 -55.34 4.46 30.39
N GLN A 597 -55.81 5.38 29.56
CA GLN A 597 -57.23 5.80 29.52
C GLN A 597 -58.18 4.78 28.88
N MET A 598 -57.66 3.80 28.14
CA MET A 598 -58.43 2.78 27.43
C MET A 598 -58.05 1.34 27.87
N PRO A 599 -58.95 0.35 27.76
CA PRO A 599 -58.59 -1.05 27.97
C PRO A 599 -57.64 -1.52 26.87
N VAL A 600 -56.46 -1.96 27.27
CA VAL A 600 -55.43 -2.53 26.40
C VAL A 600 -55.37 -4.03 26.66
N ASP A 601 -55.64 -4.84 25.63
CA ASP A 601 -55.47 -6.29 25.71
C ASP A 601 -54.00 -6.66 25.44
N LEU A 602 -53.30 -7.07 26.49
CA LEU A 602 -51.87 -7.39 26.45
C LEU A 602 -51.56 -8.60 25.55
N ARG A 603 -52.49 -9.54 25.38
CA ARG A 603 -52.27 -10.71 24.50
C ARG A 603 -52.31 -10.32 23.02
N ILE A 604 -53.22 -9.43 22.64
CA ILE A 604 -53.30 -8.92 21.26
C ILE A 604 -52.06 -8.08 20.94
N MET A 605 -51.61 -7.25 21.89
CA MET A 605 -50.40 -6.43 21.71
C MET A 605 -49.13 -7.25 21.56
N PHE A 606 -48.99 -8.42 22.17
CA PHE A 606 -47.77 -9.24 22.14
C PHE A 606 -47.96 -10.62 21.47
N ASN A 607 -48.96 -10.75 20.59
CA ASN A 607 -49.33 -12.03 19.96
C ASN A 607 -48.19 -12.68 19.17
N ASP A 608 -47.27 -11.89 18.62
CA ASP A 608 -46.09 -12.37 17.89
C ASP A 608 -45.22 -13.30 18.75
N LEU A 609 -45.16 -13.07 20.06
CA LEU A 609 -44.41 -13.91 21.01
C LEU A 609 -45.10 -15.25 21.31
N VAL A 610 -46.42 -15.35 21.09
CA VAL A 610 -47.22 -16.56 21.34
C VAL A 610 -47.03 -17.58 20.20
N SER A 611 -46.91 -17.10 18.95
CA SER A 611 -46.77 -17.94 17.75
C SER A 611 -45.51 -18.82 17.72
N VAL A 612 -44.46 -18.42 18.46
CA VAL A 612 -43.16 -19.13 18.54
C VAL A 612 -43.18 -20.27 19.58
N SER A 613 -44.22 -20.33 20.43
CA SER A 613 -44.30 -21.26 21.56
C SER A 613 -44.89 -22.65 21.24
N SER A 614 -45.30 -22.92 19.99
CA SER A 614 -45.84 -24.24 19.62
C SER A 614 -44.72 -25.29 19.53
N ASN A 615 -44.65 -26.17 20.52
CA ASN A 615 -43.77 -27.33 20.59
C ASN A 615 -43.64 -28.10 19.26
N PRO A 616 -42.43 -28.34 18.71
CA PRO A 616 -42.23 -29.28 17.61
C PRO A 616 -42.06 -30.68 18.21
N ARG A 617 -43.15 -31.41 18.43
CA ARG A 617 -43.08 -32.87 18.61
C ARG A 617 -43.86 -33.56 17.49
N GLN A 618 -43.10 -34.36 16.73
CA GLN A 618 -43.50 -35.36 15.73
C GLN A 618 -43.96 -34.83 14.36
N ALA A 619 -43.01 -34.76 13.43
CA ALA A 619 -43.29 -34.94 11.99
C ALA A 619 -42.37 -36.06 11.46
N SER A 620 -42.91 -37.26 11.35
CA SER A 620 -42.38 -38.34 10.49
C SER A 620 -42.90 -38.13 9.06
N PRO A 621 -42.17 -38.58 8.00
CA PRO A 621 -42.56 -38.28 6.63
C PRO A 621 -43.60 -39.26 6.09
N ALA A 622 -44.44 -38.73 5.21
CA ALA A 622 -45.21 -39.38 4.14
C ALA A 622 -46.73 -39.62 4.31
N SER A 623 -47.44 -39.10 3.29
CA SER A 623 -48.77 -39.44 2.75
C SER A 623 -49.98 -38.55 3.15
N PRO A 624 -50.97 -38.40 2.24
CA PRO A 624 -51.68 -37.14 2.01
C PRO A 624 -53.00 -37.01 2.78
N ILE A 625 -53.35 -35.74 3.00
CA ILE A 625 -54.61 -35.11 3.43
C ILE A 625 -55.83 -36.07 3.54
N PRO A 626 -56.53 -36.03 4.69
CA PRO A 626 -57.95 -35.71 4.61
C PRO A 626 -58.34 -34.52 5.49
N THR A 627 -59.28 -33.80 4.92
CA THR A 627 -60.09 -32.70 5.46
C THR A 627 -60.85 -33.08 6.74
N SER A 628 -61.03 -32.07 7.59
CA SER A 628 -61.82 -32.02 8.84
C SER A 628 -61.21 -32.73 10.06
N LEU A 629 -60.95 -31.96 11.13
CA LEU A 629 -61.42 -32.24 12.50
C LEU A 629 -60.85 -31.24 13.54
N SER A 630 -61.80 -30.55 14.18
CA SER A 630 -61.83 -30.12 15.60
C SER A 630 -60.58 -29.49 16.24
N ILE A 631 -60.70 -28.19 16.49
CA ILE A 631 -59.99 -27.43 17.54
C ILE A 631 -60.16 -28.18 18.88
N PRO A 632 -59.11 -28.67 19.55
CA PRO A 632 -59.22 -29.13 20.92
C PRO A 632 -59.18 -27.90 21.84
N THR A 633 -60.35 -27.57 22.37
CA THR A 633 -60.54 -26.69 23.53
C THR A 633 -59.86 -27.34 24.75
N ASN A 634 -58.66 -26.89 25.09
CA ASN A 634 -58.09 -27.00 26.42
C ASN A 634 -57.44 -25.66 26.76
N GLU A 635 -58.29 -24.63 26.85
CA GLU A 635 -57.99 -23.39 27.57
C GLU A 635 -58.03 -23.72 29.07
N SER A 636 -56.87 -24.05 29.65
CA SER A 636 -56.70 -23.84 31.08
C SER A 636 -56.64 -22.33 31.32
N ASN A 637 -57.57 -21.82 32.11
CA ASN A 637 -57.66 -20.45 32.61
C ASN A 637 -56.30 -19.97 33.15
N ILE A 638 -55.50 -19.32 32.30
CA ILE A 638 -54.38 -18.46 32.70
C ILE A 638 -54.93 -17.05 32.64
N ASP A 639 -55.09 -16.42 33.81
CA ASP A 639 -55.61 -15.07 33.98
C ASP A 639 -55.13 -14.14 32.86
N SER A 640 -56.07 -13.55 32.12
CA SER A 640 -55.85 -12.71 30.92
C SER A 640 -54.99 -11.46 31.17
N ASN A 641 -54.58 -11.21 32.42
CA ASN A 641 -54.08 -9.91 32.87
C ASN A 641 -52.59 -9.90 33.26
N ASN A 642 -51.93 -11.06 33.40
CA ASN A 642 -50.52 -11.13 33.78
C ASN A 642 -49.70 -11.90 32.73
N MET A 643 -48.55 -11.35 32.34
CA MET A 643 -47.64 -11.94 31.35
C MET A 643 -46.19 -11.87 31.87
N SER A 644 -45.41 -12.93 31.69
CA SER A 644 -43.97 -12.94 31.97
C SER A 644 -43.16 -13.15 30.70
N ILE A 645 -42.18 -12.28 30.48
CA ILE A 645 -41.25 -12.28 29.34
C ILE A 645 -39.86 -12.63 29.86
N SER A 646 -39.21 -13.61 29.22
CA SER A 646 -37.82 -14.04 29.52
C SER A 646 -36.93 -13.80 28.29
N PHE A 647 -35.66 -13.45 28.51
CA PHE A 647 -34.70 -13.17 27.44
C PHE A 647 -33.79 -14.38 27.15
N TYR A 648 -33.44 -14.60 25.88
CA TYR A 648 -32.52 -15.67 25.48
C TYR A 648 -31.06 -15.40 25.86
N THR A 649 -30.63 -14.14 25.85
CA THR A 649 -29.22 -13.74 26.09
C THR A 649 -28.86 -13.64 27.57
N GLU A 650 -29.82 -13.24 28.41
CA GLU A 650 -29.68 -13.18 29.87
C GLU A 650 -30.87 -13.92 30.54
N PRO A 651 -30.82 -15.25 30.70
CA PRO A 651 -31.94 -16.04 31.24
C PRO A 651 -32.30 -15.69 32.69
N ALA A 652 -31.37 -15.05 33.42
CA ALA A 652 -31.63 -14.53 34.76
C ALA A 652 -32.55 -13.30 34.74
N SER A 653 -32.57 -12.54 33.64
CA SER A 653 -33.40 -11.34 33.48
C SER A 653 -34.81 -11.72 33.02
N HIS A 654 -35.83 -11.20 33.70
CA HIS A 654 -37.23 -11.42 33.34
C HIS A 654 -38.08 -10.19 33.64
N VAL A 655 -39.05 -9.92 32.77
CA VAL A 655 -40.00 -8.81 32.92
C VAL A 655 -41.40 -9.40 33.12
N THR A 656 -42.06 -8.99 34.19
CA THR A 656 -43.46 -9.32 34.49
C THR A 656 -44.33 -8.10 34.21
N ILE A 657 -45.37 -8.29 33.39
CA ILE A 657 -46.36 -7.28 33.04
C ILE A 657 -47.66 -7.67 33.73
N SER A 658 -48.24 -6.75 34.50
CA SER A 658 -49.54 -6.94 35.17
C SER A 658 -50.49 -5.80 34.82
N GLY A 659 -51.64 -6.13 34.23
CA GLY A 659 -52.71 -5.21 33.86
C GLY A 659 -53.82 -5.19 34.93
N GLY A 660 -54.02 -4.06 35.60
CA GLY A 660 -55.11 -3.89 36.56
C GLY A 660 -56.33 -3.23 35.92
N ILE A 661 -57.43 -3.97 35.76
CA ILE A 661 -58.76 -3.40 35.43
C ILE A 661 -59.42 -2.96 36.74
N LYS A 662 -59.76 -1.66 36.87
CA LYS A 662 -60.63 -1.16 37.96
C LYS A 662 -61.98 -0.69 37.39
N MET A 663 -63.02 -0.78 38.22
CA MET A 663 -64.41 -0.43 37.90
C MET A 663 -64.57 1.01 37.35
N LYS A 664 -65.60 1.20 36.51
CA LYS A 664 -66.00 2.44 35.81
C LYS A 664 -65.56 3.74 36.52
N GLY A 665 -64.65 4.48 35.90
CA GLY A 665 -64.30 5.86 36.26
C GLY A 665 -62.82 6.14 36.56
N SER A 666 -61.96 5.12 36.69
CA SER A 666 -60.50 5.30 36.91
C SER A 666 -59.65 4.74 35.76
N LEU A 667 -58.55 5.42 35.41
CA LEU A 667 -57.55 4.95 34.43
C LEU A 667 -57.07 3.52 34.74
N ASN A 668 -56.89 2.69 33.71
CA ASN A 668 -56.30 1.35 33.84
C ASN A 668 -54.80 1.47 34.12
N LYS A 669 -54.29 0.78 35.14
CA LYS A 669 -52.84 0.82 35.46
C LYS A 669 -52.15 -0.45 34.98
N ILE A 670 -51.15 -0.29 34.10
CA ILE A 670 -50.27 -1.36 33.63
C ILE A 670 -48.94 -1.23 34.38
N LYS A 671 -48.53 -2.29 35.08
CA LYS A 671 -47.27 -2.33 35.83
C LYS A 671 -46.28 -3.28 35.17
N PHE A 672 -45.08 -2.78 34.90
CA PHE A 672 -43.92 -3.53 34.46
C PHE A 672 -42.99 -3.71 35.67
N ARG A 673 -42.62 -4.95 35.98
CA ARG A 673 -41.70 -5.30 37.06
C ARG A 673 -40.56 -6.16 36.52
N SER A 674 -39.34 -5.74 36.77
CA SER A 674 -38.12 -6.41 36.30
C SER A 674 -37.05 -6.44 37.39
N ASN A 675 -36.15 -7.43 37.34
CA ASN A 675 -34.93 -7.45 38.14
C ASN A 675 -33.76 -6.70 37.46
N ASN A 676 -33.93 -6.24 36.22
CA ASN A 676 -32.93 -5.53 35.43
C ASN A 676 -33.57 -4.32 34.70
N LEU A 677 -32.97 -3.13 34.86
CA LEU A 677 -33.38 -1.88 34.20
C LEU A 677 -33.19 -1.93 32.67
N HIS A 678 -32.23 -2.69 32.17
CA HIS A 678 -32.04 -2.86 30.73
C HIS A 678 -33.19 -3.65 30.10
N GLY A 679 -33.55 -4.79 30.69
CA GLY A 679 -34.66 -5.61 30.21
C GLY A 679 -36.00 -4.87 30.23
N ILE A 680 -36.27 -4.04 31.24
CA ILE A 680 -37.51 -3.27 31.31
C ILE A 680 -37.57 -2.18 30.23
N SER A 681 -36.43 -1.58 29.88
CA SER A 681 -36.34 -0.56 28.83
C SER A 681 -36.77 -1.06 27.47
N ILE A 682 -36.25 -2.21 27.04
CA ILE A 682 -36.56 -2.80 25.73
C ILE A 682 -38.07 -3.10 25.61
N VAL A 683 -38.66 -3.70 26.65
CA VAL A 683 -40.10 -4.06 26.67
C VAL A 683 -40.98 -2.82 26.69
N ILE A 684 -40.61 -1.77 27.44
CA ILE A 684 -41.36 -0.51 27.48
C ILE A 684 -41.26 0.22 26.13
N ASN A 685 -40.08 0.25 25.51
CA ASN A 685 -39.89 0.89 24.20
C ASN A 685 -40.76 0.22 23.12
N GLU A 686 -40.79 -1.12 23.12
CA GLU A 686 -41.66 -1.89 22.23
C GLU A 686 -43.15 -1.64 22.53
N PHE A 687 -43.54 -1.60 23.80
CA PHE A 687 -44.91 -1.27 24.20
C PHE A 687 -45.34 0.11 23.69
N ILE A 688 -44.48 1.13 23.85
CA ILE A 688 -44.74 2.49 23.36
C ILE A 688 -44.83 2.52 21.83
N SER A 689 -43.92 1.84 21.13
CA SER A 689 -43.91 1.75 19.66
C SER A 689 -45.20 1.10 19.11
N ARG A 690 -45.66 0.01 19.75
CA ARG A 690 -46.92 -0.67 19.41
C ARG A 690 -48.15 0.19 19.73
N CYS A 691 -48.12 0.97 20.81
CA CYS A 691 -49.18 1.95 21.12
C CYS A 691 -49.25 3.05 20.04
N LYS A 692 -48.11 3.59 19.60
CA LYS A 692 -48.03 4.58 18.51
C LYS A 692 -48.61 4.01 17.20
N SER A 693 -48.28 2.75 16.89
CA SER A 693 -48.74 2.05 15.67
C SER A 693 -50.24 1.71 15.68
N SER A 694 -50.83 1.46 16.86
CA SER A 694 -52.25 1.10 17.03
C SER A 694 -53.20 2.31 17.15
N ARG A 695 -52.73 3.53 16.83
CA ARG A 695 -53.48 4.81 16.92
C ARG A 695 -53.97 5.17 18.33
N ILE A 696 -53.33 4.67 19.38
CA ILE A 696 -53.58 5.14 20.75
C ILE A 696 -52.84 6.49 20.89
N ASN A 697 -53.56 7.57 21.19
CA ASN A 697 -52.94 8.88 21.42
C ASN A 697 -51.98 8.79 22.63
N LEU A 698 -50.73 9.22 22.45
CA LEU A 698 -49.73 9.29 23.54
C LEU A 698 -50.20 10.17 24.71
N GLU A 699 -51.07 11.14 24.45
CA GLU A 699 -51.71 11.98 25.47
C GLU A 699 -52.62 11.22 26.44
N ALA A 700 -53.04 9.99 26.09
CA ALA A 700 -53.88 9.12 26.90
C ALA A 700 -53.07 8.23 27.87
N ILE A 701 -51.73 8.29 27.81
CA ILE A 701 -50.80 7.59 28.70
C ILE A 701 -50.21 8.63 29.65
N SER A 702 -50.39 8.44 30.95
CA SER A 702 -49.80 9.31 31.97
C SER A 702 -48.91 8.50 32.90
N TYR A 703 -47.78 9.10 33.29
CA TYR A 703 -46.82 8.53 34.23
C TYR A 703 -46.70 9.40 35.48
N ASP A 704 -46.61 8.76 36.66
CA ASP A 704 -46.56 9.45 37.95
C ASP A 704 -45.15 10.05 38.15
N ARG A 705 -45.06 11.39 38.30
CA ARG A 705 -43.80 12.16 38.45
C ARG A 705 -42.91 11.67 39.59
N SER A 706 -43.49 11.13 40.66
CA SER A 706 -42.77 10.65 41.84
C SER A 706 -42.15 9.26 41.70
N SER A 707 -42.32 8.60 40.55
CA SER A 707 -41.88 7.21 40.33
C SER A 707 -40.66 7.06 39.42
N LEU A 708 -40.03 8.18 39.02
CA LEU A 708 -38.89 8.17 38.11
C LEU A 708 -37.66 7.49 38.76
N PRO A 709 -37.08 6.43 38.14
CA PRO A 709 -35.99 5.64 38.75
C PRO A 709 -34.60 6.28 38.60
N PHE A 710 -34.47 7.58 38.87
CA PHE A 710 -33.24 8.35 38.58
C PHE A 710 -32.01 7.88 39.38
N ASP A 711 -32.19 7.46 40.63
CA ASP A 711 -31.08 6.95 41.45
C ASP A 711 -30.46 5.67 40.86
N LEU A 712 -31.28 4.80 40.27
CA LEU A 712 -30.80 3.59 39.60
C LEU A 712 -29.98 3.95 38.37
N TYR A 713 -30.38 4.98 37.63
CA TYR A 713 -29.63 5.48 36.48
C TYR A 713 -28.26 6.05 36.86
N LEU A 714 -28.20 6.84 37.93
CA LEU A 714 -26.93 7.37 38.44
C LEU A 714 -25.98 6.25 38.86
N ASN A 715 -26.49 5.17 39.46
CA ASN A 715 -25.69 3.99 39.78
C ASN A 715 -25.14 3.28 38.52
N CYS A 716 -25.92 3.22 37.43
CA CYS A 716 -25.47 2.66 36.16
C CYS A 716 -24.34 3.51 35.54
N LEU A 717 -24.45 4.83 35.67
CA LEU A 717 -23.43 5.79 35.24
C LEU A 717 -22.13 5.62 36.02
N ASP A 718 -22.21 5.54 37.36
CA ASP A 718 -21.05 5.29 38.22
C ASP A 718 -20.35 3.97 37.91
N LYS A 719 -21.14 2.90 37.70
CA LYS A 719 -20.60 1.59 37.36
C LYS A 719 -19.80 1.65 36.06
N ARG A 720 -20.32 2.31 35.02
CA ARG A 720 -19.62 2.46 33.74
C ARG A 720 -18.34 3.28 33.91
N PHE A 721 -18.42 4.41 34.59
CA PHE A 721 -17.27 5.31 34.78
C PHE A 721 -16.13 4.65 35.57
N ASN A 722 -16.45 3.92 36.64
CA ASN A 722 -15.48 3.14 37.41
C ASN A 722 -14.80 2.04 36.57
N LEU A 723 -15.54 1.39 35.67
CA LEU A 723 -14.97 0.43 34.72
C LEU A 723 -14.04 1.10 33.71
N ARG A 724 -14.36 2.31 33.24
CA ARG A 724 -13.48 3.11 32.36
C ARG A 724 -12.16 3.44 33.04
N ILE A 725 -12.20 3.95 34.27
CA ILE A 725 -10.99 4.22 35.09
C ILE A 725 -10.17 2.95 35.28
N LYS A 726 -10.85 1.82 35.58
CA LYS A 726 -10.18 0.53 35.76
C LYS A 726 -9.46 0.06 34.49
N ILE A 727 -10.08 0.20 33.31
CA ILE A 727 -9.47 -0.14 32.02
C ILE A 727 -8.21 0.71 31.78
N ILE A 728 -8.26 2.00 32.07
CA ILE A 728 -7.12 2.92 31.89
C ILE A 728 -5.98 2.58 32.85
N ASN A 729 -6.30 2.24 34.10
CA ASN A 729 -5.28 1.81 35.06
C ASN A 729 -4.65 0.48 34.65
N LEU A 730 -5.44 -0.46 34.14
CA LEU A 730 -4.94 -1.73 33.59
C LEU A 730 -4.08 -1.51 32.34
N SER A 731 -4.47 -0.61 31.43
CA SER A 731 -3.70 -0.30 30.22
C SER A 731 -2.37 0.37 30.56
N LYS A 732 -2.35 1.31 31.52
CA LYS A 732 -1.12 1.91 32.05
C LYS A 732 -0.20 0.86 32.68
N ASN A 733 -0.76 -0.06 33.48
CA ASN A 733 0.00 -1.17 34.06
C ASN A 733 0.56 -2.12 32.99
N LEU A 734 -0.22 -2.45 31.95
CA LEU A 734 0.23 -3.27 30.83
C LEU A 734 1.35 -2.59 30.05
N ALA A 735 1.26 -1.27 29.82
CA ALA A 735 2.30 -0.49 29.15
C ALA A 735 3.62 -0.53 29.92
N THR A 736 3.60 -0.36 31.25
CA THR A 736 4.80 -0.47 32.09
C THR A 736 5.41 -1.87 32.05
N GLN A 737 4.61 -2.95 32.16
CA GLN A 737 5.10 -4.33 32.06
C GLN A 737 5.68 -4.65 30.68
N THR A 738 5.05 -4.15 29.60
CA THR A 738 5.55 -4.33 28.23
C THR A 738 6.87 -3.60 28.01
N SER A 739 7.04 -2.42 28.62
CA SER A 739 8.32 -1.69 28.62
C SER A 739 9.43 -2.49 29.31
N TYR A 740 9.15 -3.08 30.47
CA TYR A 740 10.09 -3.97 31.17
C TYR A 740 10.42 -5.20 30.34
N PHE A 741 9.42 -5.85 29.74
CA PHE A 741 9.64 -7.00 28.85
C PHE A 741 10.58 -6.65 27.69
N ARG A 742 10.34 -5.52 27.01
CA ARG A 742 11.20 -5.03 25.93
C ARG A 742 12.62 -4.71 26.41
N ALA A 743 12.78 -4.14 27.60
CA ALA A 743 14.09 -3.85 28.17
C ALA A 743 14.89 -5.14 28.45
N VAL A 744 14.23 -6.18 28.97
CA VAL A 744 14.84 -7.48 29.23
C VAL A 744 15.21 -8.18 27.92
N GLN A 745 14.32 -8.18 26.93
CA GLN A 745 14.61 -8.71 25.59
C GLN A 745 15.82 -8.03 24.93
N LYS A 746 15.89 -6.69 24.99
CA LYS A 746 17.06 -5.95 24.48
C LYS A 746 18.35 -6.38 25.19
N ARG A 747 18.30 -6.59 26.52
CA ARG A 747 19.45 -7.04 27.30
C ARG A 747 19.86 -8.48 26.98
N LEU A 748 18.89 -9.36 26.75
CA LEU A 748 19.14 -10.73 26.27
C LEU A 748 19.79 -10.73 24.88
N LEU A 749 19.31 -9.92 23.94
CA LEU A 749 19.89 -9.81 22.59
C LEU A 749 21.34 -9.33 22.62
N ILE A 750 21.67 -8.33 23.46
CA ILE A 750 23.05 -7.88 23.64
C ILE A 750 23.92 -9.02 24.17
N LYS A 751 23.45 -9.77 25.18
CA LYS A 751 24.19 -10.89 25.73
C LYS A 751 24.33 -12.08 24.76
N PHE A 752 23.36 -12.33 23.89
CA PHE A 752 23.46 -13.35 22.85
C PHE A 752 24.44 -12.98 21.73
N LYS A 753 24.71 -11.68 21.54
CA LYS A 753 25.74 -11.21 20.61
C LYS A 753 27.16 -11.47 21.11
N ASP A 754 27.35 -11.63 22.42
CA ASP A 754 28.67 -11.87 23.02
C ASP A 754 29.14 -13.31 22.76
N ARG A 755 30.40 -13.46 22.30
CA ARG A 755 30.99 -14.77 21.97
C ARG A 755 31.08 -15.74 23.17
N ASN A 756 31.17 -15.19 24.40
CA ASN A 756 31.22 -15.95 25.65
C ASN A 756 30.13 -15.42 26.62
N PRO A 757 28.89 -15.94 26.59
CA PRO A 757 27.80 -15.42 27.41
C PRO A 757 27.98 -15.73 28.91
N THR A 758 27.66 -14.76 29.76
CA THR A 758 27.47 -14.95 31.22
C THR A 758 26.17 -15.69 31.49
N PRO A 759 26.01 -16.41 32.62
CA PRO A 759 24.82 -17.22 32.89
C PRO A 759 23.53 -16.39 32.81
N LEU A 760 22.59 -16.85 31.99
CA LEU A 760 21.35 -16.15 31.61
C LEU A 760 20.15 -16.52 32.50
N SER A 761 20.29 -17.53 33.36
CA SER A 761 19.20 -18.10 34.19
C SER A 761 18.34 -17.05 34.90
N ASN A 762 18.97 -16.01 35.50
CA ASN A 762 18.22 -14.96 36.21
C ASN A 762 17.38 -14.07 35.28
N LEU A 763 17.83 -13.86 34.03
CA LEU A 763 17.09 -13.07 33.05
C LEU A 763 15.97 -13.88 32.41
N ASP A 764 16.15 -15.19 32.24
CA ASP A 764 15.14 -16.08 31.70
C ASP A 764 13.95 -16.23 32.68
N ILE A 765 14.24 -16.47 33.97
CA ILE A 765 13.20 -16.51 35.02
C ILE A 765 12.43 -15.19 35.07
N LEU A 766 13.14 -14.06 34.99
CA LEU A 766 12.52 -12.73 35.01
C LEU A 766 11.65 -12.49 33.76
N LEU A 767 12.07 -12.99 32.60
CA LEU A 767 11.29 -12.91 31.36
C LEU A 767 9.97 -13.68 31.48
N ASP A 768 10.02 -14.90 32.01
CA ASP A 768 8.84 -15.77 32.20
C ASP A 768 7.85 -15.17 33.21
N GLU A 769 8.35 -14.57 34.30
CA GLU A 769 7.50 -13.89 35.27
C GLU A 769 6.80 -12.66 34.67
N ILE A 770 7.52 -11.83 33.90
CA ILE A 770 6.93 -10.66 33.25
C ILE A 770 5.91 -11.10 32.19
N TYR A 771 6.22 -12.13 31.41
CA TYR A 771 5.31 -12.68 30.42
C TYR A 771 4.01 -13.17 31.06
N SER A 772 4.11 -13.94 32.15
CA SER A 772 2.96 -14.42 32.92
C SER A 772 2.11 -13.27 33.46
N LYS A 773 2.75 -12.18 33.95
CA LYS A 773 2.07 -10.96 34.40
C LYS A 773 1.35 -10.24 33.25
N ILE A 774 1.98 -10.12 32.08
CA ILE A 774 1.35 -9.52 30.89
C ILE A 774 0.13 -10.32 30.47
N LEU A 775 0.22 -11.65 30.44
CA LEU A 775 -0.90 -12.52 30.09
C LEU A 775 -2.05 -12.39 31.08
N TYR A 776 -1.74 -12.36 32.39
CA TYR A 776 -2.74 -12.10 33.44
C TYR A 776 -3.42 -10.74 33.28
N LEU A 777 -2.65 -9.65 33.10
CA LEU A 777 -3.20 -8.31 32.91
C LEU A 777 -4.03 -8.21 31.62
N THR A 778 -3.62 -8.90 30.55
CA THR A 778 -4.36 -8.91 29.27
C THR A 778 -5.71 -9.62 29.44
N ASN A 779 -5.73 -10.78 30.11
CA ASN A 779 -6.98 -11.48 30.40
C ASN A 779 -7.91 -10.62 31.28
N GLN A 780 -7.37 -9.97 32.31
CA GLN A 780 -8.14 -9.04 33.12
C GLN A 780 -8.69 -7.88 32.28
N LEU A 781 -7.87 -7.29 31.41
CA LEU A 781 -8.27 -6.19 30.54
C LEU A 781 -9.43 -6.61 29.62
N VAL A 782 -9.33 -7.76 28.95
CA VAL A 782 -10.39 -8.30 28.08
C VAL A 782 -11.69 -8.53 28.88
N THR A 783 -11.60 -9.11 30.09
CA THR A 783 -12.80 -9.29 30.92
C THR A 783 -13.44 -7.97 31.31
N THR A 784 -12.64 -6.96 31.69
CA THR A 784 -13.15 -5.63 32.05
C THR A 784 -13.70 -4.86 30.84
N GLN A 785 -13.14 -5.03 29.64
CA GLN A 785 -13.68 -4.46 28.41
C GLN A 785 -15.05 -5.06 28.09
N GLY A 786 -15.21 -6.38 28.21
CA GLY A 786 -16.52 -7.03 28.04
C GLY A 786 -17.55 -6.56 29.08
N GLU A 787 -17.15 -6.37 30.34
CA GLU A 787 -18.02 -5.77 31.37
C GLU A 787 -18.37 -4.31 31.07
N PHE A 788 -17.44 -3.54 30.51
CA PHE A 788 -17.65 -2.15 30.11
C PHE A 788 -18.63 -2.04 28.95
N GLU A 789 -18.54 -2.88 27.92
CA GLU A 789 -19.53 -2.96 26.82
C GLU A 789 -20.93 -3.28 27.34
N ARG A 790 -21.05 -4.24 28.27
CA ARG A 790 -22.34 -4.55 28.94
C ARG A 790 -22.89 -3.35 29.71
N SER A 791 -22.04 -2.68 30.50
CA SER A 791 -22.44 -1.49 31.25
C SER A 791 -22.82 -0.32 30.34
N THR A 792 -22.21 -0.23 29.15
CA THR A 792 -22.49 0.76 28.12
C THR A 792 -23.87 0.54 27.51
N ASN A 793 -24.19 -0.68 27.11
CA ASN A 793 -25.51 -1.03 26.60
C ASN A 793 -26.60 -0.82 27.67
N HIS A 794 -26.28 -1.17 28.92
CA HIS A 794 -27.20 -0.96 30.04
C HIS A 794 -27.49 0.52 30.30
N LEU A 795 -26.45 1.38 30.29
CA LEU A 795 -26.63 2.83 30.43
C LEU A 795 -27.41 3.39 29.23
N ALA A 796 -27.06 3.01 28.01
CA ALA A 796 -27.75 3.44 26.79
C ALA A 796 -29.25 3.07 26.81
N ALA A 797 -29.58 1.82 27.11
CA ALA A 797 -30.97 1.40 27.26
C ALA A 797 -31.68 2.16 28.38
N SER A 798 -30.99 2.44 29.48
CA SER A 798 -31.54 3.26 30.56
C SER A 798 -31.82 4.69 30.07
N THR A 799 -30.88 5.36 29.38
CA THR A 799 -31.11 6.71 28.82
C THR A 799 -32.32 6.77 27.89
N GLU A 800 -32.52 5.76 27.04
CA GLU A 800 -33.68 5.69 26.15
C GLU A 800 -35.00 5.56 26.92
N LEU A 801 -35.01 4.77 27.99
CA LEU A 801 -36.15 4.69 28.91
C LEU A 801 -36.43 6.05 29.57
N PHE A 802 -35.40 6.78 30.01
CA PHE A 802 -35.58 8.13 30.56
C PHE A 802 -36.14 9.11 29.53
N HIS A 803 -35.64 9.11 28.28
CA HIS A 803 -36.21 9.94 27.22
C HIS A 803 -37.70 9.65 27.00
N ASN A 804 -38.07 8.36 26.92
CA ASN A 804 -39.45 7.94 26.75
C ASN A 804 -40.34 8.35 27.93
N LEU A 805 -39.85 8.22 29.17
CA LEU A 805 -40.58 8.66 30.36
C LEU A 805 -40.72 10.19 30.40
N LEU A 806 -39.68 10.95 30.08
CA LEU A 806 -39.70 12.42 30.03
C LEU A 806 -40.59 12.94 28.90
N GLU A 807 -40.62 12.30 27.73
CA GLU A 807 -41.55 12.59 26.63
C GLU A 807 -43.01 12.49 27.12
N ILE A 808 -43.33 11.44 27.88
CA ILE A 808 -44.68 11.20 28.43
C ILE A 808 -45.01 12.18 29.58
N ILE A 809 -44.08 12.45 30.50
CA ILE A 809 -44.30 13.36 31.65
C ILE A 809 -44.42 14.81 31.20
N GLY A 810 -43.55 15.24 30.28
CA GLY A 810 -43.40 16.63 29.85
C GLY A 810 -44.33 17.06 28.71
N LYS A 811 -44.99 16.10 28.02
CA LYS A 811 -45.78 16.34 26.80
C LYS A 811 -45.00 17.19 25.77
N MET A 812 -43.74 16.82 25.56
CA MET A 812 -42.79 17.57 24.76
C MET A 812 -43.15 17.52 23.26
N LYS A 813 -42.84 18.59 22.52
CA LYS A 813 -42.96 18.57 21.04
C LYS A 813 -41.88 17.68 20.41
N PRO A 814 -42.12 17.12 19.20
CA PRO A 814 -41.16 16.24 18.54
C PRO A 814 -39.79 16.91 18.33
N GLU A 815 -39.74 18.21 18.03
CA GLU A 815 -38.50 18.96 17.85
C GLU A 815 -37.68 19.08 19.15
N GLU A 816 -38.35 19.33 20.28
CA GLU A 816 -37.72 19.39 21.60
C GLU A 816 -37.20 18.01 22.04
N THR A 817 -37.92 16.93 21.71
CA THR A 817 -37.45 15.57 21.98
C THR A 817 -36.22 15.21 21.14
N MET A 818 -36.09 15.78 19.93
CA MET A 818 -34.91 15.58 19.09
C MET A 818 -33.70 16.31 19.66
N ILE A 819 -33.86 17.55 20.14
CA ILE A 819 -32.80 18.29 20.82
C ILE A 819 -32.35 17.54 22.09
N MET A 820 -33.31 17.06 22.91
CA MET A 820 -33.01 16.26 24.09
C MET A 820 -32.19 15.01 23.76
N LYS A 821 -32.62 14.23 22.76
CA LYS A 821 -31.93 13.00 22.32
C LYS A 821 -30.56 13.29 21.70
N ASN A 822 -30.30 14.50 21.23
CA ASN A 822 -28.99 14.91 20.71
C ASN A 822 -28.04 15.36 21.83
N VAL A 823 -28.55 16.11 22.82
CA VAL A 823 -27.76 16.60 23.98
C VAL A 823 -27.45 15.47 24.94
N TRP A 824 -28.44 14.63 25.23
CA TRP A 824 -28.31 13.41 26.02
C TRP A 824 -28.43 12.22 25.07
N SER A 825 -27.35 11.84 24.40
CA SER A 825 -27.41 10.80 23.37
C SER A 825 -27.54 9.40 23.96
N SER A 826 -28.47 8.59 23.45
CA SER A 826 -28.59 7.16 23.79
C SER A 826 -27.57 6.28 23.07
N SER A 827 -26.93 6.77 22.00
CA SER A 827 -25.82 6.10 21.31
C SER A 827 -24.51 6.31 22.07
N ILE A 828 -24.25 5.46 23.05
CA ILE A 828 -23.03 5.52 23.85
C ILE A 828 -21.93 4.70 23.17
N GLY A 829 -20.85 5.37 22.75
CA GLY A 829 -19.68 4.73 22.15
C GLY A 829 -18.86 3.92 23.16
N SER A 830 -18.08 2.97 22.63
CA SER A 830 -17.08 2.19 23.39
C SER A 830 -15.73 2.91 23.52
N ASP A 831 -15.62 4.14 23.02
CA ASP A 831 -14.37 4.90 23.04
C ASP A 831 -13.92 5.18 24.47
N ILE A 832 -12.62 4.94 24.73
CA ILE A 832 -12.01 5.03 26.07
C ILE A 832 -11.41 6.43 26.28
N ASP A 833 -10.83 7.02 25.25
CA ASP A 833 -10.11 8.30 25.34
C ASP A 833 -11.08 9.49 25.37
N GLU A 834 -12.04 9.56 24.44
CA GLU A 834 -13.13 10.54 24.46
C GLU A 834 -14.43 9.88 24.95
N GLY A 835 -14.84 10.23 26.16
CA GLY A 835 -16.00 9.61 26.80
C GLY A 835 -17.33 10.22 26.40
N TRP A 836 -18.38 9.40 26.51
CA TRP A 836 -19.77 9.90 26.49
C TRP A 836 -20.05 10.86 27.64
N GLU A 837 -19.41 10.66 28.79
CA GLU A 837 -19.54 11.48 29.99
C GLU A 837 -19.10 12.94 29.73
N GLU A 838 -17.97 13.13 29.06
CA GLU A 838 -17.44 14.47 28.72
C GLU A 838 -18.30 15.16 27.65
N ARG A 839 -18.70 14.42 26.61
CA ARG A 839 -19.57 14.93 25.53
C ARG A 839 -20.91 15.40 26.06
N THR A 840 -21.53 14.62 26.95
CA THR A 840 -22.81 14.98 27.57
C THR A 840 -22.65 16.13 28.57
N GLU A 841 -21.58 16.18 29.34
CA GLU A 841 -21.31 17.29 30.25
C GLU A 841 -21.16 18.62 29.48
N LEU A 842 -20.40 18.63 28.39
CA LEU A 842 -20.23 19.81 27.53
C LEU A 842 -21.54 20.22 26.85
N ALA A 843 -22.29 19.25 26.31
CA ALA A 843 -23.57 19.52 25.67
C ALA A 843 -24.57 20.12 26.67
N LEU A 844 -24.68 19.56 27.89
CA LEU A 844 -25.53 20.08 28.95
C LEU A 844 -25.10 21.46 29.43
N ASN A 845 -23.79 21.70 29.59
CA ASN A 845 -23.26 23.01 29.94
C ASN A 845 -23.58 24.07 28.88
N SER A 846 -23.43 23.73 27.59
CA SER A 846 -23.78 24.66 26.50
C SER A 846 -25.27 25.01 26.52
N LEU A 847 -26.15 24.01 26.71
CA LEU A 847 -27.59 24.20 26.74
C LEU A 847 -28.05 24.99 27.97
N LEU A 848 -27.54 24.65 29.16
CA LEU A 848 -27.89 25.33 30.41
C LEU A 848 -27.38 26.78 30.41
N ASN A 849 -26.18 27.04 29.89
CA ASN A 849 -25.65 28.40 29.76
C ASN A 849 -26.43 29.23 28.73
N GLU A 850 -26.80 28.67 27.58
CA GLU A 850 -27.63 29.38 26.59
C GLU A 850 -29.05 29.65 27.08
N SER A 851 -29.61 28.75 27.90
CA SER A 851 -30.95 28.90 28.48
C SER A 851 -31.03 29.84 29.70
N ASN A 852 -29.89 30.20 30.30
CA ASN A 852 -29.79 31.11 31.44
C ASN A 852 -29.26 32.50 31.05
N ARG A 853 -29.03 32.77 29.76
CA ARG A 853 -28.65 34.11 29.27
C ARG A 853 -29.85 35.07 29.35
N ASP A 854 -29.93 35.80 30.46
CA ASP A 854 -30.59 37.11 30.45
C ASP A 854 -29.79 38.07 29.54
N LYS A 855 -30.50 38.98 28.87
CA LYS A 855 -30.02 39.79 27.73
C LYS A 855 -28.80 40.69 28.01
N ASP A 856 -28.33 40.79 29.24
CA ASP A 856 -27.29 41.75 29.65
C ASP A 856 -26.05 41.03 30.19
N THR A 857 -25.16 40.56 29.30
CA THR A 857 -23.68 40.54 29.46
C THR A 857 -23.05 39.81 28.28
N THR A 858 -22.42 40.57 27.38
CA THR A 858 -21.88 40.11 26.10
C THR A 858 -20.47 39.53 26.15
N ASP A 859 -19.93 39.14 27.30
CA ASP A 859 -18.54 38.67 27.38
C ASP A 859 -18.35 37.53 28.38
N ALA A 860 -18.74 36.32 27.97
CA ALA A 860 -18.08 35.10 28.43
C ALA A 860 -17.75 34.27 27.19
N ARG A 861 -16.46 34.31 26.82
CA ARG A 861 -15.85 33.47 25.79
C ARG A 861 -16.33 32.04 25.96
N PHE A 862 -16.69 31.37 24.86
CA PHE A 862 -16.74 29.91 24.81
C PHE A 862 -15.46 29.42 25.49
N THR A 863 -15.58 28.85 26.70
CA THR A 863 -14.49 28.08 27.27
C THR A 863 -14.31 26.93 26.28
N ASN A 864 -13.22 26.95 25.51
CA ASN A 864 -12.75 25.78 24.80
C ASN A 864 -12.68 24.67 25.86
N GLY A 865 -13.70 23.81 25.89
CA GLY A 865 -13.75 22.70 26.82
C GLY A 865 -12.67 21.74 26.38
N ASN A 866 -11.58 21.66 27.12
CA ASN A 866 -10.61 20.59 26.90
C ASN A 866 -11.36 19.26 27.07
N PHE A 867 -11.29 18.39 26.06
CA PHE A 867 -11.71 16.98 26.14
C PHE A 867 -10.70 16.21 26.98
N GLU A 868 -10.53 16.60 28.25
CA GLU A 868 -9.70 15.90 29.21
C GLU A 868 -10.60 15.06 30.12
N MET A 869 -10.26 13.78 30.24
CA MET A 869 -10.96 12.86 31.13
C MET A 869 -10.84 13.33 32.58
N LYS A 870 -11.99 13.53 33.22
CA LYS A 870 -12.08 13.91 34.64
C LYS A 870 -11.96 12.69 35.55
N ASP A 871 -11.54 12.95 36.79
CA ASP A 871 -11.41 11.91 37.83
C ASP A 871 -12.77 11.51 38.44
N ASP A 872 -13.78 12.40 38.41
CA ASP A 872 -15.09 12.20 39.05
C ASP A 872 -16.29 12.57 38.16
N CYS A 873 -17.42 11.88 38.35
CA CYS A 873 -18.70 12.11 37.65
C CYS A 873 -19.67 13.07 38.35
N GLU A 874 -19.33 13.63 39.52
CA GLU A 874 -20.28 14.41 40.33
C GLU A 874 -20.83 15.67 39.62
N ASN A 875 -19.99 16.33 38.83
CA ASN A 875 -20.40 17.49 38.03
C ASN A 875 -21.46 17.11 36.99
N LEU A 876 -21.27 15.99 36.28
CA LEU A 876 -22.25 15.50 35.31
C LEU A 876 -23.57 15.13 35.99
N LYS A 877 -23.51 14.48 37.17
CA LYS A 877 -24.73 14.15 37.93
C LYS A 877 -25.50 15.39 38.34
N SER A 878 -24.81 16.43 38.86
CA SER A 878 -25.49 17.67 39.28
C SER A 878 -26.12 18.41 38.10
N LEU A 879 -25.45 18.44 36.94
CA LEU A 879 -26.01 19.00 35.70
C LEU A 879 -27.21 18.22 35.19
N LEU A 880 -27.18 16.88 35.25
CA LEU A 880 -28.32 16.03 34.89
C LEU A 880 -29.52 16.26 35.82
N THR A 881 -29.30 16.34 37.13
CA THR A 881 -30.36 16.64 38.11
C THR A 881 -30.97 18.02 37.82
N ALA A 882 -30.14 19.05 37.62
CA ALA A 882 -30.60 20.40 37.30
C ALA A 882 -31.39 20.46 35.98
N TYR A 883 -30.96 19.71 34.97
CA TYR A 883 -31.64 19.61 33.68
C TYR A 883 -33.01 18.94 33.80
N ILE A 884 -33.10 17.83 34.55
CA ILE A 884 -34.37 17.12 34.80
C ILE A 884 -35.32 18.00 35.61
N ASP A 885 -34.84 18.67 36.65
CA ASP A 885 -35.65 19.61 37.45
C ASP A 885 -36.17 20.77 36.60
N LYS A 886 -35.39 21.27 35.64
CA LYS A 886 -35.82 22.32 34.70
C LYS A 886 -36.92 21.83 33.76
N ILE A 887 -36.83 20.60 33.25
CA ILE A 887 -37.88 19.98 32.42
C ILE A 887 -39.17 19.78 33.23
N LEU A 888 -39.04 19.29 34.47
CA LEU A 888 -40.18 19.01 35.35
C LEU A 888 -40.89 20.28 35.85
N SER A 889 -40.15 21.39 36.02
CA SER A 889 -40.67 22.68 36.50
C SER A 889 -41.26 23.57 35.41
N CYS A 890 -40.61 23.70 34.24
CA CYS A 890 -40.99 24.70 33.23
C CYS A 890 -41.95 24.23 32.14
N GLY A 891 -42.07 22.92 31.85
CA GLY A 891 -42.97 22.38 30.80
C GLY A 891 -42.72 22.94 29.38
N SER A 892 -42.13 22.15 28.48
CA SER A 892 -41.87 22.42 27.04
C SER A 892 -41.06 23.69 26.66
N THR A 893 -41.33 24.86 27.24
CA THR A 893 -40.87 26.16 26.73
C THR A 893 -39.43 26.54 27.07
N ALA A 894 -38.70 25.72 27.84
CA ALA A 894 -37.35 26.05 28.32
C ALA A 894 -36.21 25.66 27.36
N ILE A 895 -36.49 24.89 26.30
CA ILE A 895 -35.47 24.38 25.36
C ILE A 895 -35.47 25.18 24.04
N THR A 896 -36.53 25.93 23.74
CA THR A 896 -36.66 26.70 22.50
C THR A 896 -36.36 28.18 22.70
N ASN A 897 -35.10 28.59 22.49
CA ASN A 897 -34.84 29.93 21.98
C ASN A 897 -34.91 29.88 20.44
N PRO A 898 -35.57 30.83 19.75
CA PRO A 898 -35.82 30.78 18.30
C PRO A 898 -34.55 30.84 17.42
N ASN A 899 -33.36 30.95 18.01
CA ASN A 899 -32.07 30.92 17.30
C ASN A 899 -31.52 29.49 17.07
N LEU A 900 -32.15 28.45 17.63
CA LEU A 900 -31.78 27.05 17.39
C LEU A 900 -32.51 26.44 16.17
N GLU A 901 -33.67 26.96 15.77
CA GLU A 901 -34.35 26.57 14.52
C GLU A 901 -33.53 26.95 13.27
N THR A 902 -32.73 28.01 13.35
CA THR A 902 -31.87 28.45 12.25
C THR A 902 -30.58 27.64 12.17
N LYS A 903 -29.98 27.22 13.30
CA LYS A 903 -28.75 26.41 13.32
C LYS A 903 -28.96 24.89 13.19
N THR A 904 -30.13 24.35 13.53
CA THR A 904 -30.44 22.91 13.33
C THR A 904 -30.56 22.53 11.86
N ARG A 905 -30.85 23.50 10.97
CA ARG A 905 -30.73 23.32 9.52
C ARG A 905 -29.27 23.27 9.03
N ASP A 906 -28.34 23.86 9.78
CA ASP A 906 -26.91 23.86 9.43
C ASP A 906 -26.17 22.60 9.89
N ILE A 907 -26.68 21.89 10.91
CA ILE A 907 -26.03 20.66 11.42
C ILE A 907 -26.34 19.43 10.54
N SER A 908 -27.44 19.43 9.77
CA SER A 908 -27.60 18.47 8.67
C SER A 908 -26.59 18.67 7.53
N ASN A 909 -25.89 19.81 7.50
CA ASN A 909 -24.83 20.12 6.53
C ASN A 909 -23.41 19.89 7.07
N SER A 910 -23.24 19.54 8.35
CA SER A 910 -21.93 19.30 8.97
C SER A 910 -21.38 17.87 8.77
N SER A 911 -21.81 17.16 7.71
CA SER A 911 -21.05 16.05 7.13
C SER A 911 -19.92 16.54 6.20
N SER A 912 -19.83 17.85 5.97
CA SER A 912 -18.82 18.52 5.15
C SER A 912 -17.53 18.92 5.87
N LEU A 913 -17.47 18.79 7.21
CA LEU A 913 -16.26 19.14 7.98
C LEU A 913 -15.21 18.01 8.06
N ILE A 914 -15.58 16.77 7.72
CA ILE A 914 -14.62 15.65 7.66
C ILE A 914 -13.79 15.68 6.36
N THR A 915 -14.26 16.36 5.31
CA THR A 915 -13.52 16.53 4.05
C THR A 915 -12.43 17.61 4.11
N SER A 916 -12.42 18.48 5.12
CA SER A 916 -11.36 19.48 5.31
C SER A 916 -10.07 18.88 5.88
N ALA A 917 -10.17 17.87 6.75
CA ALA A 917 -9.00 17.26 7.39
C ALA A 917 -8.25 16.25 6.49
N VAL A 918 -8.89 15.79 5.40
CA VAL A 918 -8.25 14.90 4.42
C VAL A 918 -7.51 15.68 3.32
N ALA A 919 -7.85 16.96 3.12
CA ALA A 919 -7.17 17.83 2.16
C ALA A 919 -5.85 18.43 2.68
N GLU A 920 -5.64 18.50 4.00
CA GLU A 920 -4.39 19.00 4.59
C GLU A 920 -3.27 17.93 4.70
N VAL A 921 -3.57 16.65 4.47
CA VAL A 921 -2.55 15.58 4.53
C VAL A 921 -1.92 15.27 3.14
N ILE A 922 -2.42 15.90 2.07
CA ILE A 922 -1.93 15.66 0.69
C ILE A 922 -0.95 16.75 0.20
N ASN A 923 -0.77 17.84 0.97
CA ASN A 923 0.09 18.97 0.58
C ASN A 923 1.46 19.03 1.30
N GLU A 924 1.90 17.98 2.00
CA GLU A 924 3.23 17.94 2.64
C GLU A 924 4.30 17.13 1.87
N ASP A 925 4.00 16.60 0.68
CA ASP A 925 4.95 15.78 -0.11
C ASP A 925 5.56 16.51 -1.34
N GLU A 926 5.59 17.84 -1.38
CA GLU A 926 6.27 18.62 -2.45
C GLU A 926 7.43 19.50 -1.98
N ASP A 927 8.14 19.10 -0.92
CA ASP A 927 9.49 19.62 -0.64
C ASP A 927 10.42 18.50 -0.12
N LEU A 928 10.93 17.67 -1.03
CA LEU A 928 12.13 16.84 -0.87
C LEU A 928 12.83 16.54 -2.21
#